data_AF-A0A182FDV7-F1
#
_entry.id   AF-A0A182FDV7-F1
#
_cell.length_a   1.000
_cell.length_b   1.000
_cell.length_c   1.000
_cell.angle_alpha   90.00
_cell.angle_beta   90.00
_cell.angle_gamma   90.00
#
_symmetry.space_group_name_H-M   'P 1'
#
loop_
_entity.id
_entity.type
_entity.pdbx_description
1 polymer ?
#
loop_
_entity_poly.entity_id
_entity_poly.type
_entity_poly.pdbx_seq_one_letter_code
_entity_poly.pdbx_strand_id
1 'polypeptide(L)'
;MLQQNKILKVIRKNLVKKCMELFEELAEDKETYKKFYDQFSKNLKLGVHEDSQNRQKLADLLRFNTSASGDEYCSLNDYVGRMKENQTQIYFITGESIEQVKNSAFVERVKKRGFEVIYMTEAIDEYVIQQLKEYKGKQLVCVTKEGLELPEDEAEKKKREEDKAKFENLCKVMKSVLESKVEKVVVSNRLVDSPCCIVTSQYGWSANMERIMKAQALRDSSAMGYMAGKKHLEINPDHAIIETLRQRAEADKNDKAVKDLVILLFETALLSSGFSLDEPGTHAARIYRMVKLGLGIDDDEPMTTDEVSGAGAPTTAAGDAPPLVDDSEDLSHMEESAMILRITIPTVAVLLSLVIRTVSAQSCCESYCYNNDLERKQVQHFATKTAYEVIRVPDTDKQHIVPNCRPVKFWALNRHGTRLPSKGDVLNWPKQLKLLQDAILENYYTRRTLPDNGRMCEEDLELLRRWSWNPNITEQYEAVLTTAGWDEVKYFAQRTKERYWEIFGPTYEPSKYHFRYTKTQRTEASFKAFVEGLFGTEESKRVQPEPATSPDRLLRPYDDCEDYKNNKAREERDENGEANKFLRTPVYTNAVWDISQRLGFRHNLSSEQIDTMWGICRFEQAWFLSRPSPFCAAFTEEQVRVLEYREDLEYYYSNSYGYEHAPNLACHVAADMLKHLESVGEPTVVSYFAHETAIQLLLAALGAKRDSVPVRADNYATMRNRQYTSSDVPFGSNIAAVKYQCTEPQEPVKVIFFLNEKPIMLDWCRVGLCNWSDVKRQYQRFREGNCDQLYCHGSGASGMRLSLALLLLTGVQLVAWMRRL
;
A
#
# COMPACT_ATOMS: atom_id res chain seq x y z
N MET A 1 30.56 7.47 24.77
CA MET A 1 30.28 6.61 25.94
C MET A 1 29.18 7.23 26.83
N LEU A 2 27.92 7.17 26.39
CA LEU A 2 26.73 7.61 27.17
C LEU A 2 25.75 6.45 27.46
N GLN A 3 25.98 5.26 26.90
CA GLN A 3 25.04 4.14 26.94
C GLN A 3 25.04 3.31 28.25
N GLN A 4 25.85 3.65 29.26
CA GLN A 4 25.91 2.88 30.52
C GLN A 4 25.97 3.76 31.80
N ASN A 5 25.22 4.86 31.85
CA ASN A 5 25.07 5.60 33.11
C ASN A 5 24.03 4.91 34.03
N LYS A 6 24.43 4.48 35.23
CA LYS A 6 23.55 3.87 36.24
C LYS A 6 22.35 4.75 36.59
N ILE A 7 22.51 6.07 36.54
CA ILE A 7 21.45 7.05 36.83
C ILE A 7 20.30 6.93 35.80
N LEU A 8 20.62 6.78 34.51
CA LEU A 8 19.61 6.64 33.46
C LEU A 8 18.77 5.36 33.61
N LYS A 9 19.38 4.27 34.11
CA LYS A 9 18.64 3.03 34.42
C LYS A 9 17.65 3.23 35.56
N VAL A 10 18.03 4.00 36.58
CA VAL A 10 17.15 4.32 37.72
C VAL A 10 16.00 5.24 37.28
N ILE A 11 16.30 6.28 36.49
CA ILE A 11 15.27 7.17 35.93
C ILE A 11 14.27 6.39 35.08
N ARG A 12 14.75 5.55 34.14
CA ARG A 12 13.87 4.70 33.32
C ARG A 12 12.98 3.81 34.19
N LYS A 13 13.55 3.12 35.18
CA LYS A 13 12.79 2.24 36.08
C LYS A 13 11.69 3.00 36.83
N ASN A 14 12.00 4.19 37.35
CA ASN A 14 11.04 5.00 38.09
C ASN A 14 9.93 5.57 37.21
N LEU A 15 10.26 6.03 35.99
CA LEU A 15 9.28 6.50 35.02
C LEU A 15 8.33 5.38 34.59
N VAL A 16 8.87 4.21 34.23
CA VAL A 16 8.04 3.04 33.88
C VAL A 16 7.13 2.67 35.03
N LYS A 17 7.65 2.63 36.27
CA LYS A 17 6.82 2.35 37.45
C LYS A 17 5.68 3.37 37.61
N LYS A 18 5.96 4.67 37.45
CA LYS A 18 4.96 5.73 37.58
C LYS A 18 3.91 5.70 36.47
N CYS A 19 4.31 5.38 35.24
CA CYS A 19 3.36 5.18 34.14
C CYS A 19 2.44 3.98 34.40
N MET A 20 2.99 2.86 34.90
CA MET A 20 2.16 1.68 35.22
C MET A 20 1.15 1.98 36.33
N GLU A 21 1.57 2.68 37.40
CA GLU A 21 0.66 3.13 38.47
C GLU A 21 -0.47 4.02 37.91
N LEU A 22 -0.14 4.96 37.01
CA LEU A 22 -1.13 5.81 36.34
C LEU A 22 -2.10 4.99 35.46
N PHE A 23 -1.62 4.01 34.71
CA PHE A 23 -2.48 3.19 33.87
C PHE A 23 -3.42 2.29 34.69
N GLU A 24 -2.97 1.82 35.85
CA GLU A 24 -3.80 1.10 36.81
C GLU A 24 -4.90 2.01 37.38
N GLU A 25 -4.58 3.26 37.75
CA GLU A 25 -5.56 4.26 38.21
C GLU A 25 -6.60 4.58 37.14
N LEU A 26 -6.16 4.80 35.88
CA LEU A 26 -7.06 5.03 34.76
C LEU A 26 -8.02 3.85 34.53
N ALA A 27 -7.60 2.63 34.86
CA ALA A 27 -8.42 1.42 34.68
C ALA A 27 -9.58 1.31 35.67
N GLU A 28 -9.59 2.11 36.74
CA GLU A 28 -10.68 2.15 37.72
C GLU A 28 -11.93 2.84 37.17
N ASP A 29 -11.77 3.81 36.26
CA ASP A 29 -12.89 4.49 35.58
C ASP A 29 -13.12 3.94 34.17
N LYS A 30 -14.23 3.23 33.96
CA LYS A 30 -14.52 2.54 32.69
C LYS A 30 -14.56 3.47 31.48
N GLU A 31 -15.10 4.68 31.61
CA GLU A 31 -15.27 5.60 30.49
C GLU A 31 -13.93 6.24 30.08
N THR A 32 -13.17 6.70 31.06
CA THR A 32 -11.82 7.24 30.85
C THR A 32 -10.89 6.16 30.33
N TYR A 33 -10.98 4.95 30.88
CA TYR A 33 -10.17 3.84 30.41
C TYR A 33 -10.49 3.46 28.97
N LYS A 34 -11.78 3.48 28.58
CA LYS A 34 -12.16 3.23 27.18
C LYS A 34 -11.48 4.23 26.23
N LYS A 35 -11.53 5.53 26.55
CA LYS A 35 -10.85 6.58 25.77
C LYS A 35 -9.34 6.36 25.71
N PHE A 36 -8.72 5.99 26.83
CA PHE A 36 -7.30 5.65 26.88
C PHE A 36 -6.98 4.41 26.03
N TYR A 37 -7.78 3.35 26.15
CA TYR A 37 -7.56 2.09 25.46
C TYR A 37 -7.73 2.24 23.94
N ASP A 38 -8.73 2.99 23.49
CA ASP A 38 -8.95 3.27 22.06
C ASP A 38 -7.73 3.96 21.42
N GLN A 39 -7.02 4.80 22.16
CA GLN A 39 -5.83 5.52 21.68
C GLN A 39 -4.51 4.74 21.86
N PHE A 40 -4.36 3.98 22.94
CA PHE A 40 -3.07 3.41 23.36
C PHE A 40 -3.02 1.87 23.41
N SER A 41 -4.10 1.17 23.09
CA SER A 41 -4.18 -0.30 23.10
C SER A 41 -3.05 -0.98 22.31
N LYS A 42 -2.73 -0.50 21.11
CA LYS A 42 -1.64 -1.01 20.28
C LYS A 42 -0.27 -0.90 20.99
N ASN A 43 -0.04 0.18 21.72
CA ASN A 43 1.21 0.41 22.45
C ASN A 43 1.29 -0.49 23.68
N LEU A 44 0.18 -0.72 24.38
CA LEU A 44 0.10 -1.68 25.49
C LEU A 44 0.40 -3.10 24.99
N LYS A 45 -0.23 -3.51 23.87
CA LYS A 45 -0.02 -4.80 23.22
C LYS A 45 1.43 -4.99 22.76
N LEU A 46 2.04 -3.96 22.16
CA LEU A 46 3.46 -3.98 21.82
C LEU A 46 4.34 -4.12 23.08
N GLY A 47 3.98 -3.43 24.17
CA GLY A 47 4.63 -3.59 25.46
C GLY A 47 4.57 -5.02 26.00
N VAL A 48 3.43 -5.72 25.85
CA VAL A 48 3.32 -7.15 26.22
C VAL A 48 4.26 -8.03 25.39
N HIS A 49 4.44 -7.70 24.11
CA HIS A 49 5.36 -8.41 23.23
C HIS A 49 6.84 -8.20 23.65
N GLU A 50 7.26 -6.96 23.85
CA GLU A 50 8.69 -6.60 24.03
C GLU A 50 9.17 -6.56 25.49
N ASP A 51 8.33 -6.12 26.44
CA ASP A 51 8.71 -5.92 27.85
C ASP A 51 8.38 -7.14 28.71
N SER A 52 9.28 -8.12 28.68
CA SER A 52 9.17 -9.33 29.51
C SER A 52 9.08 -9.06 31.02
N GLN A 53 9.60 -7.93 31.53
CA GLN A 53 9.59 -7.64 32.98
C GLN A 53 8.23 -7.17 33.47
N ASN A 54 7.52 -6.37 32.66
CA ASN A 54 6.22 -5.81 33.01
C ASN A 54 5.05 -6.50 32.32
N ARG A 55 5.31 -7.52 31.50
CA ARG A 55 4.32 -8.25 30.68
C ARG A 55 3.03 -8.60 31.42
N GLN A 56 3.14 -9.17 32.62
CA GLN A 56 1.96 -9.60 33.37
C GLN A 56 1.07 -8.43 33.78
N LYS A 57 1.67 -7.31 34.21
CA LYS A 57 0.94 -6.10 34.55
C LYS A 57 0.32 -5.44 33.32
N LEU A 58 1.03 -5.44 32.20
CA LEU A 58 0.50 -4.94 30.93
C LEU A 58 -0.65 -5.83 30.41
N ALA A 59 -0.59 -7.14 30.66
CA ALA A 59 -1.68 -8.06 30.33
C ALA A 59 -2.96 -7.77 31.12
N ASP A 60 -2.86 -7.32 32.38
CA ASP A 60 -4.01 -6.91 33.21
C ASP A 60 -4.75 -5.68 32.61
N LEU A 61 -4.04 -4.87 31.82
CA LEU A 61 -4.54 -3.69 31.15
C LEU A 61 -5.18 -4.01 29.77
N LEU A 62 -5.04 -5.23 29.26
CA LEU A 62 -5.66 -5.58 27.97
C LEU A 62 -7.18 -5.70 28.09
N ARG A 63 -7.86 -5.37 27.00
CA ARG A 63 -9.31 -5.44 26.86
C ARG A 63 -9.67 -6.08 25.51
N PHE A 64 -10.64 -6.96 25.52
CA PHE A 64 -11.05 -7.74 24.35
C PHE A 64 -12.57 -7.90 24.30
N ASN A 65 -13.13 -8.01 23.10
CA ASN A 65 -14.46 -8.56 22.91
C ASN A 65 -14.41 -10.08 23.05
N THR A 66 -15.48 -10.67 23.58
CA THR A 66 -15.59 -12.12 23.73
C THR A 66 -16.96 -12.60 23.32
N SER A 67 -17.10 -13.92 23.19
CA SER A 67 -18.39 -14.54 22.91
C SER A 67 -19.47 -14.28 23.97
N ALA A 68 -19.09 -13.84 25.18
CA ALA A 68 -20.01 -13.56 26.28
C ALA A 68 -20.15 -12.05 26.60
N SER A 69 -19.24 -11.19 26.11
CA SER A 69 -19.24 -9.76 26.43
C SER A 69 -20.13 -8.91 25.51
N GLY A 70 -20.60 -9.45 24.40
CA GLY A 70 -21.32 -8.68 23.38
C GLY A 70 -20.43 -7.59 22.79
N ASP A 71 -20.93 -6.35 22.76
CA ASP A 71 -20.18 -5.19 22.26
C ASP A 71 -19.30 -4.54 23.33
N GLU A 72 -19.37 -5.02 24.57
CA GLU A 72 -18.53 -4.51 25.65
C GLU A 72 -17.14 -5.15 25.64
N TYR A 73 -16.14 -4.33 25.96
CA TYR A 73 -14.79 -4.78 26.22
C TYR A 73 -14.66 -5.39 27.61
N CYS A 74 -14.03 -6.56 27.71
CA CYS A 74 -13.72 -7.20 28.98
C CYS A 74 -12.22 -7.42 29.16
N SER A 75 -11.75 -7.41 30.40
CA SER A 75 -10.37 -7.75 30.72
C SER A 75 -10.15 -9.26 30.77
N LEU A 76 -8.89 -9.70 30.70
CA LEU A 76 -8.54 -11.10 30.95
C LEU A 76 -8.94 -11.54 32.37
N ASN A 77 -8.94 -10.62 33.34
CA ASN A 77 -9.43 -10.88 34.69
C ASN A 77 -10.93 -11.18 34.71
N ASP A 78 -11.71 -10.41 33.97
CA ASP A 78 -13.16 -10.62 33.88
C ASP A 78 -13.47 -11.97 33.23
N TYR A 79 -12.72 -12.35 32.19
CA TYR A 79 -12.80 -13.68 31.59
C TYR A 79 -12.51 -14.77 32.62
N VAL A 80 -11.39 -14.67 33.35
CA VAL A 80 -10.99 -15.66 34.37
C VAL A 80 -12.06 -15.77 35.47
N GLY A 81 -12.69 -14.66 35.85
CA GLY A 81 -13.78 -14.65 36.83
C GLY A 81 -15.06 -15.34 36.35
N ARG A 82 -15.27 -15.49 35.04
CA ARG A 82 -16.42 -16.19 34.43
C ARG A 82 -16.10 -17.61 33.95
N MET A 83 -14.86 -18.08 34.11
CA MET A 83 -14.48 -19.44 33.73
C MET A 83 -15.29 -20.47 34.50
N LYS A 84 -15.68 -21.56 33.83
CA LYS A 84 -16.34 -22.69 34.48
C LYS A 84 -15.38 -23.44 35.40
N GLU A 85 -15.89 -24.09 36.44
CA GLU A 85 -15.07 -24.81 37.43
C GLU A 85 -14.19 -25.91 36.79
N ASN A 86 -14.69 -26.56 35.74
CA ASN A 86 -13.96 -27.59 34.99
C ASN A 86 -13.06 -27.05 33.86
N GLN A 87 -12.98 -25.73 33.68
CA GLN A 87 -12.19 -25.08 32.63
C GLN A 87 -10.78 -24.73 33.13
N THR A 88 -9.75 -25.28 32.48
CA THR A 88 -8.34 -25.06 32.85
C THR A 88 -7.61 -24.07 31.94
N GLN A 89 -8.20 -23.71 30.79
CA GLN A 89 -7.56 -22.93 29.73
C GLN A 89 -8.43 -21.74 29.31
N ILE A 90 -7.78 -20.66 28.82
CA ILE A 90 -8.43 -19.49 28.23
C ILE A 90 -8.47 -19.70 26.71
N TYR A 91 -9.67 -19.71 26.13
CA TYR A 91 -9.84 -19.95 24.70
C TYR A 91 -9.88 -18.63 23.92
N PHE A 92 -9.14 -18.56 22.82
CA PHE A 92 -9.14 -17.38 21.94
C PHE A 92 -9.11 -17.77 20.45
N ILE A 93 -9.58 -16.85 19.61
CA ILE A 93 -9.49 -16.92 18.16
C ILE A 93 -8.98 -15.59 17.62
N THR A 94 -8.13 -15.68 16.59
CA THR A 94 -7.62 -14.52 15.86
C THR A 94 -8.24 -14.43 14.46
N GLY A 95 -8.46 -13.22 13.96
CA GLY A 95 -9.03 -12.98 12.62
C GLY A 95 -8.99 -11.51 12.21
N GLU A 96 -9.69 -11.16 11.13
CA GLU A 96 -9.72 -9.79 10.59
C GLU A 96 -10.81 -8.92 11.19
N SER A 97 -11.92 -9.52 11.59
CA SER A 97 -13.07 -8.81 12.15
C SER A 97 -13.80 -9.66 13.20
N ILE A 98 -14.53 -8.98 14.08
CA ILE A 98 -15.33 -9.65 15.12
C ILE A 98 -16.37 -10.57 14.48
N GLU A 99 -17.00 -10.13 13.39
CA GLU A 99 -18.00 -10.92 12.65
C GLU A 99 -17.41 -12.22 12.10
N GLN A 100 -16.22 -12.17 11.49
CA GLN A 100 -15.56 -13.34 10.95
C GLN A 100 -15.26 -14.37 12.04
N VAL A 101 -14.65 -13.95 13.15
CA VAL A 101 -14.26 -14.88 14.22
C VAL A 101 -15.47 -15.38 15.02
N LYS A 102 -16.52 -14.56 15.16
CA LYS A 102 -17.78 -14.92 15.85
C LYS A 102 -18.56 -16.00 15.09
N ASN A 103 -18.48 -16.00 13.76
CA ASN A 103 -19.16 -16.92 12.85
C ASN A 103 -18.25 -18.06 12.35
N SER A 104 -17.05 -18.21 12.92
CA SER A 104 -16.09 -19.23 12.50
C SER A 104 -16.49 -20.63 12.96
N ALA A 105 -16.23 -21.63 12.12
CA ALA A 105 -16.42 -23.04 12.46
C ALA A 105 -15.66 -23.47 13.74
N PHE A 106 -14.55 -22.80 14.06
CA PHE A 106 -13.72 -23.11 15.23
C PHE A 106 -14.38 -22.78 16.57
N VAL A 107 -15.38 -21.89 16.59
CA VAL A 107 -16.03 -21.46 17.84
C VAL A 107 -17.37 -22.15 18.10
N GLU A 108 -17.88 -22.94 17.14
CA GLU A 108 -19.21 -23.56 17.19
C GLU A 108 -19.42 -24.39 18.47
N ARG A 109 -18.63 -25.45 18.67
CA ARG A 109 -18.81 -26.34 19.83
C ARG A 109 -18.34 -25.68 21.13
N VAL A 110 -17.33 -24.82 21.06
CA VAL A 110 -16.83 -24.08 22.23
C VAL A 110 -17.96 -23.21 22.82
N LYS A 111 -18.65 -22.46 21.97
CA LYS A 111 -19.83 -21.66 22.35
C LYS A 111 -21.03 -22.53 22.72
N LYS A 112 -21.32 -23.61 21.99
CA LYS A 112 -22.43 -24.53 22.29
C LYS A 112 -22.30 -25.17 23.67
N ARG A 113 -21.07 -25.47 24.10
CA ARG A 113 -20.77 -25.98 25.45
C ARG A 113 -20.64 -24.86 26.48
N GLY A 114 -20.94 -23.61 26.10
CA GLY A 114 -20.96 -22.43 26.95
C GLY A 114 -19.59 -21.99 27.45
N PHE A 115 -18.50 -22.34 26.76
CA PHE A 115 -17.17 -21.80 27.05
C PHE A 115 -16.99 -20.47 26.34
N GLU A 116 -16.41 -19.50 27.03
CA GLU A 116 -16.17 -18.16 26.50
C GLU A 116 -14.95 -18.17 25.57
N VAL A 117 -15.02 -17.47 24.43
CA VAL A 117 -13.92 -17.32 23.48
C VAL A 117 -13.57 -15.85 23.32
N ILE A 118 -12.29 -15.51 23.46
CA ILE A 118 -11.77 -14.16 23.21
C ILE A 118 -11.60 -13.94 21.71
N TYR A 119 -12.12 -12.80 21.23
CA TYR A 119 -12.01 -12.37 19.85
C TYR A 119 -10.86 -11.37 19.71
N MET A 120 -9.83 -11.77 18.97
CA MET A 120 -8.62 -10.98 18.73
C MET A 120 -8.53 -10.61 17.26
N THR A 121 -8.77 -9.34 16.94
CA THR A 121 -8.93 -8.91 15.54
C THR A 121 -7.83 -7.96 15.08
N GLU A 122 -6.92 -7.56 15.97
CA GLU A 122 -5.80 -6.71 15.59
C GLU A 122 -4.58 -7.53 15.17
N ALA A 123 -3.83 -7.07 14.17
CA ALA A 123 -2.65 -7.78 13.70
C ALA A 123 -1.57 -7.98 14.80
N ILE A 124 -1.49 -7.04 15.76
CA ILE A 124 -0.55 -7.15 16.89
C ILE A 124 -0.92 -8.28 17.86
N ASP A 125 -2.19 -8.71 17.90
CA ASP A 125 -2.66 -9.76 18.82
C ASP A 125 -1.94 -11.09 18.58
N GLU A 126 -1.67 -11.42 17.31
CA GLU A 126 -0.92 -12.61 16.92
C GLU A 126 0.51 -12.65 17.49
N TYR A 127 1.13 -11.48 17.70
CA TYR A 127 2.45 -11.37 18.33
C TYR A 127 2.35 -11.30 19.86
N VAL A 128 1.27 -10.75 20.40
CA VAL A 128 0.97 -10.73 21.84
C VAL A 128 0.85 -12.15 22.36
N ILE A 129 0.01 -12.99 21.74
CA ILE A 129 -0.26 -14.35 22.21
C ILE A 129 0.95 -15.30 22.09
N GLN A 130 1.93 -14.97 21.25
CA GLN A 130 3.19 -15.71 21.19
C GLN A 130 4.03 -15.52 22.45
N GLN A 131 3.92 -14.35 23.09
CA GLN A 131 4.67 -13.98 24.29
C GLN A 131 3.86 -14.16 25.57
N LEU A 132 2.55 -13.93 25.51
CA LEU A 132 1.59 -14.13 26.60
C LEU A 132 1.00 -15.54 26.53
N LYS A 133 1.80 -16.54 26.89
CA LYS A 133 1.42 -17.96 26.83
C LYS A 133 0.41 -18.36 27.92
N GLU A 134 0.46 -17.69 29.05
CA GLU A 134 -0.41 -17.94 30.20
C GLU A 134 -0.80 -16.63 30.88
N TYR A 135 -1.92 -16.67 31.59
CA TYR A 135 -2.42 -15.57 32.40
C TYR A 135 -3.01 -16.13 33.69
N LYS A 136 -2.50 -15.68 34.85
CA LYS A 136 -2.88 -16.19 36.18
C LYS A 136 -2.85 -17.72 36.29
N GLY A 137 -1.83 -18.35 35.70
CA GLY A 137 -1.64 -19.80 35.70
C GLY A 137 -2.59 -20.58 34.76
N LYS A 138 -3.38 -19.90 33.94
CA LYS A 138 -4.23 -20.51 32.90
C LYS A 138 -3.56 -20.33 31.53
N GLN A 139 -3.38 -21.40 30.78
CA GLN A 139 -2.80 -21.33 29.44
C GLN A 139 -3.78 -20.71 28.45
N LEU A 140 -3.28 -19.87 27.55
CA LEU A 140 -4.05 -19.33 26.43
C LEU A 140 -3.96 -20.31 25.25
N VAL A 141 -5.11 -20.77 24.77
CA VAL A 141 -5.21 -21.77 23.70
C VAL A 141 -6.00 -21.21 22.52
N CYS A 142 -5.37 -21.27 21.35
CA CYS A 142 -5.98 -20.85 20.10
C CYS A 142 -6.91 -21.96 19.57
N VAL A 143 -8.19 -21.65 19.38
CA VAL A 143 -9.18 -22.62 18.91
C VAL A 143 -9.04 -22.98 17.43
N THR A 144 -8.12 -22.35 16.69
CA THR A 144 -7.81 -22.66 15.28
C THR A 144 -6.63 -23.63 15.12
N LYS A 145 -5.96 -23.97 16.23
CA LYS A 145 -4.82 -24.89 16.25
C LYS A 145 -5.22 -26.29 16.72
N GLU A 146 -4.39 -27.27 16.37
CA GLU A 146 -4.54 -28.64 16.89
C GLU A 146 -4.35 -28.70 18.41
N GLY A 147 -4.85 -29.77 19.03
CA GLY A 147 -4.68 -30.01 20.47
C GLY A 147 -5.64 -29.21 21.34
N LEU A 148 -6.73 -28.66 20.78
CA LEU A 148 -7.81 -28.08 21.56
C LEU A 148 -8.45 -29.18 22.41
N GLU A 149 -8.42 -29.03 23.73
CA GLU A 149 -9.10 -29.92 24.67
C GLU A 149 -10.22 -29.15 25.37
N LEU A 150 -11.45 -29.64 25.19
CA LEU A 150 -12.60 -29.13 25.91
C LEU A 150 -12.91 -30.09 27.07
N PRO A 151 -13.25 -29.60 28.27
CA PRO A 151 -13.64 -30.46 29.39
C PRO A 151 -14.84 -31.33 29.02
N GLU A 152 -14.71 -32.65 28.93
CA GLU A 152 -15.76 -33.59 28.50
C GLU A 152 -16.25 -34.44 29.67
N ASP A 153 -17.50 -34.90 29.59
CA ASP A 153 -17.98 -35.97 30.47
C ASP A 153 -17.62 -37.37 29.92
N GLU A 154 -17.81 -38.41 30.75
CA GLU A 154 -17.47 -39.79 30.36
C GLU A 154 -18.31 -40.31 29.17
N ALA A 155 -19.53 -39.81 28.99
CA ALA A 155 -20.38 -40.22 27.87
C ALA A 155 -19.93 -39.59 26.55
N GLU A 156 -19.60 -38.30 26.56
CA GLU A 156 -19.01 -37.57 25.43
C GLU A 156 -17.66 -38.16 25.04
N LYS A 157 -16.81 -38.49 26.03
CA LYS A 157 -15.53 -39.13 25.80
C LYS A 157 -15.69 -40.49 25.14
N LYS A 158 -16.65 -41.30 25.60
CA LYS A 158 -16.98 -42.59 25.00
C LYS A 158 -17.49 -42.44 23.56
N LYS A 159 -18.45 -41.53 23.32
CA LYS A 159 -18.97 -41.24 21.97
C LYS A 159 -17.83 -40.84 21.03
N ARG A 160 -16.90 -40.00 21.48
CA ARG A 160 -15.76 -39.55 20.66
C ARG A 160 -14.83 -40.70 20.28
N GLU A 161 -14.58 -41.65 21.17
CA GLU A 161 -13.76 -42.83 20.84
C GLU A 161 -14.51 -43.77 19.86
N GLU A 162 -15.82 -43.91 20.01
CA GLU A 162 -16.67 -44.64 19.05
C GLU A 162 -16.68 -43.96 17.66
N ASP A 163 -16.82 -42.64 17.60
CA ASP A 163 -16.78 -41.88 16.35
C ASP A 163 -15.40 -41.96 15.68
N LYS A 164 -14.30 -41.87 16.46
CA LYS A 164 -12.95 -42.06 15.93
C LYS A 164 -12.79 -43.43 15.27
N ALA A 165 -13.29 -44.50 15.89
CA ALA A 165 -13.24 -45.84 15.33
C ALA A 165 -14.13 -45.95 14.07
N LYS A 166 -15.36 -45.40 14.13
CA LYS A 166 -16.34 -45.43 13.03
C LYS A 166 -15.84 -44.71 11.78
N PHE A 167 -15.16 -43.56 11.93
CA PHE A 167 -14.71 -42.74 10.82
C PHE A 167 -13.23 -42.96 10.43
N GLU A 168 -12.51 -43.88 11.08
CA GLU A 168 -11.09 -44.14 10.83
C GLU A 168 -10.80 -44.46 9.34
N ASN A 169 -11.63 -45.29 8.72
CA ASN A 169 -11.47 -45.65 7.31
C ASN A 169 -11.68 -44.44 6.38
N LEU A 170 -12.70 -43.61 6.64
CA LEU A 170 -12.92 -42.39 5.86
C LEU A 170 -11.73 -41.42 6.00
N CYS A 171 -11.20 -41.23 7.21
CA CYS A 171 -10.00 -40.40 7.43
C CYS A 171 -8.80 -40.90 6.61
N LYS A 172 -8.58 -42.21 6.53
CA LYS A 172 -7.52 -42.80 5.69
C LYS A 172 -7.76 -42.55 4.20
N VAL A 173 -8.99 -42.71 3.72
CA VAL A 173 -9.36 -42.42 2.32
C VAL A 173 -9.14 -40.94 2.01
N MET A 174 -9.67 -40.02 2.82
CA MET A 174 -9.49 -38.58 2.61
C MET A 174 -8.02 -38.18 2.64
N LYS A 175 -7.22 -38.75 3.55
CA LYS A 175 -5.78 -38.52 3.60
C LYS A 175 -5.07 -39.02 2.35
N SER A 176 -5.48 -40.14 1.78
CA SER A 176 -4.92 -40.65 0.52
C SER A 176 -5.28 -39.78 -0.68
N VAL A 177 -6.49 -39.20 -0.73
CA VAL A 177 -6.92 -38.30 -1.82
C VAL A 177 -6.22 -36.94 -1.75
N LEU A 178 -6.02 -36.43 -0.53
CA LEU A 178 -5.40 -35.11 -0.31
C LEU A 178 -3.87 -35.15 -0.31
N GLU A 179 -3.26 -36.35 -0.22
CA GLU A 179 -1.82 -36.59 -0.29
C GLU A 179 -0.99 -35.62 0.57
N SER A 180 -0.23 -34.72 -0.07
CA SER A 180 0.67 -33.74 0.55
C SER A 180 -0.04 -32.45 0.99
N LYS A 181 -1.32 -32.23 0.61
CA LYS A 181 -2.08 -31.02 0.93
C LYS A 181 -2.44 -30.90 2.42
N VAL A 182 -2.52 -32.02 3.14
CA VAL A 182 -2.75 -32.09 4.59
C VAL A 182 -1.73 -33.05 5.22
N GLU A 183 -1.39 -32.89 6.49
CA GLU A 183 -0.57 -33.87 7.22
C GLU A 183 -1.41 -35.01 7.80
N LYS A 184 -2.59 -34.71 8.38
CA LYS A 184 -3.52 -35.71 8.91
C LYS A 184 -4.98 -35.31 8.70
N VAL A 185 -5.85 -36.31 8.72
CA VAL A 185 -7.30 -36.16 8.75
C VAL A 185 -7.80 -36.83 10.02
N VAL A 186 -8.56 -36.10 10.85
CA VAL A 186 -9.02 -36.59 12.16
C VAL A 186 -10.47 -36.18 12.43
N VAL A 187 -11.12 -36.88 13.36
CA VAL A 187 -12.45 -36.51 13.85
C VAL A 187 -12.34 -35.28 14.75
N SER A 188 -13.15 -34.26 14.47
CA SER A 188 -13.12 -32.99 15.18
C SER A 188 -13.83 -33.05 16.54
N ASN A 189 -13.31 -32.30 17.50
CA ASN A 189 -13.99 -32.00 18.76
C ASN A 189 -14.53 -30.56 18.85
N ARG A 190 -14.50 -29.76 17.76
CA ARG A 190 -14.86 -28.33 17.77
C ARG A 190 -16.03 -27.93 16.87
N LEU A 191 -16.44 -28.82 15.95
CA LEU A 191 -17.49 -28.57 14.97
C LEU A 191 -18.89 -28.93 15.47
N VAL A 192 -19.92 -28.28 14.96
CA VAL A 192 -21.34 -28.60 15.21
C VAL A 192 -22.11 -28.60 13.89
N ASP A 193 -22.13 -27.47 13.20
CA ASP A 193 -22.93 -27.25 11.99
C ASP A 193 -22.07 -27.39 10.74
N SER A 194 -20.77 -27.08 10.84
CA SER A 194 -19.85 -27.21 9.72
C SER A 194 -19.42 -28.67 9.48
N PRO A 195 -19.30 -29.13 8.22
CA PRO A 195 -18.89 -30.51 7.91
C PRO A 195 -17.41 -30.79 8.19
N CYS A 196 -16.53 -29.81 7.98
CA CYS A 196 -15.10 -29.93 8.22
C CYS A 196 -14.42 -28.56 8.34
N CYS A 197 -13.22 -28.52 8.93
CA CYS A 197 -12.39 -27.32 9.04
C CYS A 197 -10.89 -27.65 8.90
N ILE A 198 -10.07 -26.64 8.63
CA ILE A 198 -8.61 -26.75 8.53
C ILE A 198 -7.95 -26.15 9.77
N VAL A 199 -7.28 -26.99 10.55
CA VAL A 199 -6.47 -26.53 11.69
C VAL A 199 -4.99 -26.58 11.35
N THR A 200 -4.19 -25.76 12.02
CA THR A 200 -2.73 -25.80 11.91
C THR A 200 -2.10 -26.46 13.11
N SER A 201 -0.83 -26.87 12.96
CA SER A 201 -0.09 -27.44 14.08
C SER A 201 0.04 -26.47 15.26
N GLN A 202 0.33 -26.99 16.45
CA GLN A 202 0.36 -26.19 17.69
C GLN A 202 1.33 -25.00 17.59
N TYR A 203 2.46 -25.20 16.90
CA TYR A 203 3.49 -24.19 16.67
C TYR A 203 3.42 -23.52 15.29
N GLY A 204 2.52 -23.97 14.42
CA GLY A 204 2.32 -23.38 13.09
C GLY A 204 1.67 -22.00 13.15
N TRP A 205 1.76 -21.26 12.03
CA TRP A 205 0.99 -20.03 11.85
C TRP A 205 -0.52 -20.31 11.81
N SER A 206 -1.31 -19.41 12.38
CA SER A 206 -2.74 -19.34 12.12
C SER A 206 -2.99 -18.84 10.69
N ALA A 207 -4.21 -18.98 10.18
CA ALA A 207 -4.58 -18.39 8.90
C ALA A 207 -4.36 -16.86 8.88
N ASN A 208 -4.72 -16.18 9.98
CA ASN A 208 -4.53 -14.75 10.12
C ASN A 208 -3.04 -14.35 10.18
N MET A 209 -2.20 -15.11 10.89
CA MET A 209 -0.74 -14.89 10.88
C MET A 209 -0.14 -15.16 9.51
N GLU A 210 -0.53 -16.23 8.82
CA GLU A 210 -0.07 -16.52 7.45
C GLU A 210 -0.39 -15.35 6.51
N ARG A 211 -1.58 -14.78 6.63
CA ARG A 211 -1.99 -13.59 5.88
C ARG A 211 -1.18 -12.35 6.27
N ILE A 212 -0.99 -12.06 7.55
CA ILE A 212 -0.15 -10.93 8.02
C ILE A 212 1.27 -11.08 7.49
N MET A 213 1.84 -12.29 7.57
CA MET A 213 3.18 -12.59 7.06
C MET A 213 3.25 -12.43 5.54
N LYS A 214 2.26 -12.93 4.77
CA LYS A 214 2.16 -12.73 3.32
C LYS A 214 2.03 -11.25 2.95
N ALA A 215 1.24 -10.47 3.70
CA ALA A 215 1.09 -9.03 3.48
C ALA A 215 2.34 -8.23 3.83
N GLN A 216 3.16 -8.73 4.77
CA GLN A 216 4.46 -8.15 5.15
C GLN A 216 5.63 -8.69 4.32
N ALA A 217 5.43 -9.71 3.48
CA ALA A 217 6.48 -10.44 2.77
C ALA A 217 7.06 -9.63 1.58
N LEU A 218 7.88 -8.63 1.91
CA LEU A 218 9.09 -8.25 1.17
C LEU A 218 10.34 -9.04 1.67
N ARG A 219 10.15 -10.09 2.48
CA ARG A 219 11.19 -10.95 3.05
C ARG A 219 11.02 -12.41 2.62
N ASP A 220 11.98 -12.87 1.81
CA ASP A 220 12.43 -14.25 1.58
C ASP A 220 11.37 -15.38 1.64
N SER A 221 10.95 -15.86 0.47
CA SER A 221 10.04 -17.01 0.32
C SER A 221 10.58 -18.31 0.94
N SER A 222 11.88 -18.39 1.23
CA SER A 222 12.50 -19.56 1.84
C SER A 222 12.18 -19.73 3.33
N ALA A 223 11.84 -18.65 4.05
CA ALA A 223 11.42 -18.70 5.45
C ALA A 223 9.94 -19.14 5.61
N MET A 224 9.13 -19.05 4.55
CA MET A 224 7.73 -19.47 4.58
C MET A 224 7.57 -20.99 4.67
N GLY A 225 8.47 -21.77 4.04
CA GLY A 225 8.27 -23.22 3.91
C GLY A 225 8.30 -24.02 5.22
N TYR A 226 9.01 -23.52 6.25
CA TYR A 226 9.13 -24.23 7.54
C TYR A 226 8.09 -23.78 8.58
N MET A 227 7.49 -22.60 8.39
CA MET A 227 6.58 -21.96 9.35
C MET A 227 5.12 -21.85 8.84
N ALA A 228 4.90 -22.01 7.52
CA ALA A 228 3.59 -22.34 6.97
C ALA A 228 3.18 -23.71 7.52
N GLY A 229 2.51 -23.69 8.67
CA GLY A 229 2.23 -24.88 9.46
C GLY A 229 1.58 -25.97 8.61
N LYS A 230 1.98 -27.21 8.84
CA LYS A 230 1.31 -28.36 8.22
C LYS A 230 -0.17 -28.33 8.59
N LYS A 231 -1.03 -28.38 7.58
CA LYS A 231 -2.49 -28.27 7.71
C LYS A 231 -3.08 -29.62 8.08
N HIS A 232 -4.11 -29.65 8.92
CA HIS A 232 -4.87 -30.85 9.24
C HIS A 232 -6.34 -30.61 8.94
N LEU A 233 -6.99 -31.61 8.34
CA LEU A 233 -8.42 -31.56 8.11
C LEU A 233 -9.12 -32.24 9.28
N GLU A 234 -9.98 -31.52 9.99
CA GLU A 234 -10.87 -32.11 10.97
C GLU A 234 -12.28 -32.26 10.39
N ILE A 235 -12.88 -33.45 10.55
CA ILE A 235 -14.24 -33.76 10.04
C ILE A 235 -15.25 -33.83 11.18
N ASN A 236 -16.48 -33.43 10.89
CA ASN A 236 -17.59 -33.49 11.83
C ASN A 236 -18.35 -34.82 11.71
N PRO A 237 -18.27 -35.72 12.71
CA PRO A 237 -18.92 -37.04 12.63
C PRO A 237 -20.45 -36.94 12.68
N ASP A 238 -21.00 -35.84 13.20
CA ASP A 238 -22.44 -35.63 13.33
C ASP A 238 -23.07 -35.03 12.06
N HIS A 239 -22.26 -34.63 11.07
CA HIS A 239 -22.74 -33.96 9.86
C HIS A 239 -23.16 -34.95 8.76
N ALA A 240 -24.36 -34.80 8.20
CA ALA A 240 -24.94 -35.72 7.21
C ALA A 240 -24.06 -35.92 5.97
N ILE A 241 -23.37 -34.87 5.49
CA ILE A 241 -22.41 -34.97 4.38
C ILE A 241 -21.27 -35.95 4.72
N ILE A 242 -20.71 -35.88 5.92
CA ILE A 242 -19.57 -36.71 6.33
C ILE A 242 -20.00 -38.17 6.52
N GLU A 243 -21.18 -38.42 7.10
CA GLU A 243 -21.75 -39.77 7.20
C GLU A 243 -22.05 -40.37 5.83
N THR A 244 -22.64 -39.60 4.91
CA THR A 244 -22.91 -40.07 3.54
C THR A 244 -21.61 -40.37 2.79
N LEU A 245 -20.60 -39.52 2.97
CA LEU A 245 -19.28 -39.72 2.36
C LEU A 245 -18.59 -40.98 2.89
N ARG A 246 -18.73 -41.28 4.19
CA ARG A 246 -18.25 -42.53 4.82
C ARG A 246 -18.88 -43.74 4.15
N GLN A 247 -20.20 -43.77 4.02
CA GLN A 247 -20.94 -44.89 3.41
C GLN A 247 -20.52 -45.12 1.95
N ARG A 248 -20.37 -44.06 1.15
CA ARG A 248 -19.90 -44.17 -0.23
C ARG A 248 -18.46 -44.66 -0.33
N ALA A 249 -17.57 -44.16 0.52
CA ALA A 249 -16.17 -44.59 0.56
C ALA A 249 -16.00 -46.06 1.01
N GLU A 250 -16.95 -46.59 1.78
CA GLU A 250 -17.00 -48.02 2.14
C GLU A 250 -17.51 -48.90 1.01
N ALA A 251 -18.46 -48.41 0.21
CA ALA A 251 -18.99 -49.12 -0.95
C ALA A 251 -17.96 -49.21 -2.11
N ASP A 252 -17.28 -48.11 -2.41
CA ASP A 252 -16.19 -48.08 -3.40
C ASP A 252 -15.10 -47.08 -3.01
N LYS A 253 -13.90 -47.60 -2.75
CA LYS A 253 -12.72 -46.80 -2.37
C LYS A 253 -12.15 -45.97 -3.53
N ASN A 254 -12.51 -46.30 -4.78
CA ASN A 254 -12.04 -45.64 -5.99
C ASN A 254 -13.09 -44.76 -6.68
N ASP A 255 -14.24 -44.54 -6.04
CA ASP A 255 -15.31 -43.71 -6.58
C ASP A 255 -14.78 -42.30 -6.90
N LYS A 256 -14.84 -41.94 -8.19
CA LYS A 256 -14.40 -40.64 -8.71
C LYS A 256 -15.20 -39.49 -8.07
N ALA A 257 -16.48 -39.69 -7.78
CA ALA A 257 -17.32 -38.70 -7.12
C ALA A 257 -16.88 -38.48 -5.66
N VAL A 258 -16.49 -39.53 -4.94
CA VAL A 258 -15.94 -39.42 -3.57
C VAL A 258 -14.64 -38.60 -3.60
N LYS A 259 -13.73 -38.87 -4.54
CA LYS A 259 -12.48 -38.10 -4.67
C LYS A 259 -12.76 -36.62 -4.94
N ASP A 260 -13.63 -36.31 -5.89
CA ASP A 260 -13.97 -34.93 -6.24
C ASP A 260 -14.66 -34.18 -5.08
N LEU A 261 -15.56 -34.85 -4.34
CA LEU A 261 -16.23 -34.28 -3.16
C LEU A 261 -15.24 -34.02 -2.01
N VAL A 262 -14.27 -34.92 -1.79
CA VAL A 262 -13.24 -34.72 -0.76
C VAL A 262 -12.38 -33.50 -1.07
N ILE A 263 -11.95 -33.32 -2.33
CA ILE A 263 -11.15 -32.14 -2.71
C ILE A 263 -11.99 -30.86 -2.59
N LEU A 264 -13.26 -30.90 -3.02
CA LEU A 264 -14.17 -29.75 -2.87
C LEU A 264 -14.37 -29.37 -1.39
N LEU A 265 -14.66 -30.36 -0.53
CA LEU A 265 -14.80 -30.13 0.92
C LEU A 265 -13.52 -29.55 1.53
N PHE A 266 -12.36 -30.05 1.11
CA PHE A 266 -11.07 -29.53 1.57
C PHE A 266 -10.84 -28.06 1.16
N GLU A 267 -11.10 -27.71 -0.10
CA GLU A 267 -10.95 -26.33 -0.59
C GLU A 267 -11.95 -25.37 0.05
N THR A 268 -13.21 -25.79 0.23
CA THR A 268 -14.22 -25.01 0.96
C THR A 268 -13.82 -24.85 2.43
N ALA A 269 -13.28 -25.89 3.06
CA ALA A 269 -12.78 -25.82 4.44
C ALA A 269 -11.56 -24.90 4.58
N LEU A 270 -10.67 -24.85 3.58
CA LEU A 270 -9.56 -23.89 3.56
C LEU A 270 -10.08 -22.45 3.60
N LEU A 271 -11.04 -22.13 2.73
CA LEU A 271 -11.65 -20.80 2.66
C LEU A 271 -12.38 -20.44 3.95
N SER A 272 -13.26 -21.32 4.47
CA SER A 272 -14.01 -21.05 5.69
C SER A 272 -13.12 -20.97 6.94
N SER A 273 -11.95 -21.59 6.90
CA SER A 273 -10.92 -21.52 7.95
C SER A 273 -10.00 -20.29 7.83
N GLY A 274 -10.20 -19.44 6.81
CA GLY A 274 -9.46 -18.20 6.60
C GLY A 274 -8.19 -18.31 5.75
N PHE A 275 -7.93 -19.46 5.14
CA PHE A 275 -6.78 -19.63 4.23
C PHE A 275 -7.13 -19.23 2.80
N SER A 276 -6.10 -18.80 2.04
CA SER A 276 -6.21 -18.63 0.60
C SER A 276 -6.07 -19.96 -0.13
N LEU A 277 -6.72 -20.06 -1.30
CA LEU A 277 -6.53 -21.18 -2.23
C LEU A 277 -5.31 -20.95 -3.11
N ASP A 278 -4.54 -22.01 -3.35
CA ASP A 278 -3.38 -21.96 -4.25
C ASP A 278 -3.82 -21.88 -5.72
N GLU A 279 -4.93 -22.54 -6.08
CA GLU A 279 -5.49 -22.56 -7.44
C GLU A 279 -6.99 -22.19 -7.46
N PRO A 280 -7.34 -20.89 -7.34
CA PRO A 280 -8.74 -20.44 -7.35
C PRO A 280 -9.50 -20.83 -8.63
N GLY A 281 -8.82 -20.88 -9.78
CA GLY A 281 -9.43 -21.23 -11.07
C GLY A 281 -9.92 -22.69 -11.12
N THR A 282 -9.11 -23.64 -10.62
CA THR A 282 -9.47 -25.06 -10.54
C THR A 282 -10.68 -25.28 -9.62
N HIS A 283 -10.72 -24.58 -8.48
CA HIS A 283 -11.85 -24.60 -7.56
C HIS A 283 -13.14 -24.05 -8.20
N ALA A 284 -13.05 -22.89 -8.86
CA ALA A 284 -14.18 -22.28 -9.55
C ALA A 284 -14.74 -23.20 -10.66
N ALA A 285 -13.87 -23.82 -11.46
CA ALA A 285 -14.27 -24.79 -12.48
C ALA A 285 -15.02 -26.00 -11.88
N ARG A 286 -14.58 -26.49 -10.71
CA ARG A 286 -15.26 -27.58 -10.00
C ARG A 286 -16.63 -27.15 -9.49
N ILE A 287 -16.77 -25.94 -8.95
CA ILE A 287 -18.08 -25.38 -8.56
C ILE A 287 -18.99 -25.24 -9.77
N TYR A 288 -18.52 -24.68 -10.89
CA TYR A 288 -19.33 -24.52 -12.09
C TYR A 288 -19.82 -25.87 -12.63
N ARG A 289 -18.98 -26.91 -12.60
CA ARG A 289 -19.41 -28.27 -12.96
C ARG A 289 -20.49 -28.82 -12.01
N MET A 290 -20.40 -28.54 -10.71
CA MET A 290 -21.45 -28.94 -9.76
C MET A 290 -22.76 -28.17 -9.97
N VAL A 291 -22.67 -26.89 -10.33
CA VAL A 291 -23.85 -26.09 -10.70
C VAL A 291 -24.48 -26.62 -11.99
N LYS A 292 -23.68 -26.94 -13.02
CA LYS A 292 -24.17 -27.57 -14.25
C LYS A 292 -24.89 -28.88 -13.99
N LEU A 293 -24.28 -29.78 -13.20
CA LEU A 293 -24.90 -31.05 -12.81
C LEU A 293 -26.17 -30.84 -11.97
N GLY A 294 -26.19 -29.86 -11.07
CA GLY A 294 -27.37 -29.51 -10.28
C GLY A 294 -28.50 -28.89 -11.11
N LEU A 295 -28.16 -28.26 -12.23
CA LEU A 295 -29.11 -27.72 -13.22
C LEU A 295 -29.45 -28.72 -14.34
N GLY A 296 -28.87 -29.92 -14.34
CA GLY A 296 -29.10 -30.95 -15.37
C GLY A 296 -28.51 -30.62 -16.75
N ILE A 297 -27.45 -29.81 -16.81
CA ILE A 297 -26.75 -29.46 -18.05
C ILE A 297 -25.63 -30.48 -18.28
N ASP A 298 -25.75 -31.30 -19.34
CA ASP A 298 -24.75 -32.31 -19.70
C ASP A 298 -23.43 -31.67 -20.19
N ASP A 299 -22.29 -32.26 -19.81
CA ASP A 299 -20.94 -31.75 -20.11
C ASP A 299 -20.51 -31.97 -21.59
N ASP A 300 -21.40 -32.46 -22.47
CA ASP A 300 -21.10 -32.87 -23.85
C ASP A 300 -21.43 -31.81 -24.95
N GLU A 301 -21.84 -30.59 -24.59
CA GLU A 301 -21.94 -29.50 -25.58
C GLU A 301 -20.61 -28.73 -25.69
N PRO A 302 -19.88 -28.79 -26.83
CA PRO A 302 -18.70 -27.97 -27.02
C PRO A 302 -19.09 -26.49 -27.08
N MET A 303 -18.40 -25.65 -26.30
CA MET A 303 -18.46 -24.20 -26.43
C MET A 303 -18.12 -23.80 -27.87
N THR A 304 -19.09 -23.23 -28.58
CA THR A 304 -18.88 -22.59 -29.88
C THR A 304 -17.94 -21.40 -29.69
N THR A 305 -16.68 -21.57 -30.09
CA THR A 305 -15.74 -20.48 -30.31
C THR A 305 -16.04 -19.86 -31.67
N ASP A 306 -16.82 -18.78 -31.71
CA ASP A 306 -16.93 -17.96 -32.91
C ASP A 306 -15.74 -16.98 -32.99
N GLU A 307 -14.77 -17.36 -33.80
CA GLU A 307 -13.77 -16.47 -34.37
C GLU A 307 -14.40 -15.49 -35.38
N VAL A 308 -13.87 -14.27 -35.37
CA VAL A 308 -14.21 -13.18 -36.29
C VAL A 308 -13.76 -13.50 -37.72
N SER A 309 -14.68 -13.52 -38.69
CA SER A 309 -14.42 -13.06 -40.06
C SER A 309 -15.72 -12.63 -40.76
N GLY A 310 -15.66 -11.49 -41.45
CA GLY A 310 -16.84 -10.77 -41.95
C GLY A 310 -17.29 -11.14 -43.36
N ALA A 311 -18.53 -10.76 -43.69
CA ALA A 311 -18.97 -10.09 -44.92
C ALA A 311 -20.49 -10.29 -45.17
N GLY A 312 -21.19 -9.18 -45.48
CA GLY A 312 -22.32 -9.15 -46.43
C GLY A 312 -23.72 -9.57 -45.94
N ALA A 313 -24.62 -8.57 -45.79
CA ALA A 313 -26.08 -8.74 -45.85
C ALA A 313 -26.58 -8.78 -47.34
N PRO A 314 -27.89 -8.87 -47.69
CA PRO A 314 -29.13 -9.23 -46.95
C PRO A 314 -30.09 -10.20 -47.74
N THR A 315 -31.37 -10.30 -47.32
CA THR A 315 -32.62 -10.80 -48.02
C THR A 315 -33.04 -12.27 -47.76
N THR A 316 -34.30 -12.70 -47.57
CA THR A 316 -35.67 -12.13 -47.53
C THR A 316 -36.66 -13.18 -46.96
N ALA A 317 -37.71 -12.68 -46.30
CA ALA A 317 -39.10 -13.16 -46.10
C ALA A 317 -39.54 -14.62 -46.42
N ALA A 318 -40.32 -15.23 -45.51
CA ALA A 318 -41.77 -15.47 -45.63
C ALA A 318 -42.23 -16.55 -44.61
N GLY A 319 -43.37 -16.32 -43.96
CA GLY A 319 -43.99 -17.26 -43.02
C GLY A 319 -44.92 -18.26 -43.69
N ASP A 320 -45.31 -19.28 -42.95
CA ASP A 320 -46.69 -19.78 -42.86
C ASP A 320 -46.83 -20.77 -41.68
N ALA A 321 -47.94 -20.64 -40.97
CA ALA A 321 -48.45 -21.52 -39.93
C ALA A 321 -49.80 -22.13 -40.42
N PRO A 322 -50.56 -22.87 -39.60
CA PRO A 322 -50.39 -24.20 -39.01
C PRO A 322 -51.51 -25.17 -39.53
N PRO A 323 -51.80 -26.36 -38.93
CA PRO A 323 -52.68 -26.38 -37.76
C PRO A 323 -52.40 -27.49 -36.72
N LEU A 324 -52.90 -27.20 -35.51
CA LEU A 324 -53.02 -28.06 -34.33
C LEU A 324 -54.31 -28.89 -34.39
N VAL A 325 -54.30 -30.08 -33.77
CA VAL A 325 -55.45 -30.78 -33.16
C VAL A 325 -54.86 -31.54 -31.94
N ASP A 326 -55.06 -31.09 -30.69
CA ASP A 326 -56.22 -31.29 -29.77
C ASP A 326 -56.31 -32.74 -29.24
N ASP A 327 -56.46 -33.09 -27.95
CA ASP A 327 -56.35 -32.38 -26.67
C ASP A 327 -56.42 -33.44 -25.54
N SER A 328 -56.22 -32.98 -24.31
CA SER A 328 -56.84 -33.47 -23.06
C SER A 328 -56.31 -34.75 -22.41
N GLU A 329 -55.54 -34.58 -21.33
CA GLU A 329 -55.88 -34.94 -19.94
C GLU A 329 -54.60 -34.88 -19.07
N ASP A 330 -54.36 -33.75 -18.38
CA ASP A 330 -53.75 -33.67 -17.03
C ASP A 330 -53.40 -32.22 -16.65
N LEU A 331 -54.41 -31.42 -16.29
CA LEU A 331 -54.23 -30.13 -15.63
C LEU A 331 -55.33 -29.93 -14.56
N SER A 332 -55.07 -30.41 -13.34
CA SER A 332 -55.88 -30.00 -12.17
C SER A 332 -55.16 -30.04 -10.81
N HIS A 333 -53.83 -29.89 -10.76
CA HIS A 333 -53.11 -29.84 -9.47
C HIS A 333 -52.04 -28.72 -9.32
N MET A 334 -52.11 -27.63 -10.10
CA MET A 334 -51.07 -26.57 -10.04
C MET A 334 -51.56 -25.12 -9.89
N GLU A 335 -52.81 -24.86 -9.47
CA GLU A 335 -53.33 -23.47 -9.42
C GLU A 335 -53.37 -22.76 -8.05
N GLU A 336 -53.05 -23.40 -6.91
CA GLU A 336 -53.08 -22.68 -5.61
C GLU A 336 -51.75 -22.03 -5.20
N SER A 337 -50.59 -22.54 -5.64
CA SER A 337 -49.28 -22.02 -5.18
C SER A 337 -48.76 -20.81 -5.97
N ALA A 338 -49.28 -20.55 -7.17
CA ALA A 338 -48.80 -19.46 -8.03
C ALA A 338 -49.42 -18.08 -7.70
N MET A 339 -50.57 -18.05 -7.00
CA MET A 339 -51.29 -16.80 -6.71
C MET A 339 -50.73 -16.08 -5.47
N ILE A 340 -50.23 -16.80 -4.47
CA ILE A 340 -49.64 -16.23 -3.25
C ILE A 340 -48.29 -15.55 -3.55
N LEU A 341 -47.55 -16.04 -4.54
CA LEU A 341 -46.22 -15.51 -4.92
C LEU A 341 -46.30 -14.22 -5.75
N ARG A 342 -47.42 -13.96 -6.45
CA ARG A 342 -47.58 -12.78 -7.32
C ARG A 342 -48.03 -11.50 -6.59
N ILE A 343 -48.60 -11.62 -5.39
CA ILE A 343 -49.14 -10.46 -4.63
C ILE A 343 -48.21 -10.01 -3.51
N THR A 344 -47.37 -10.90 -2.97
CA THR A 344 -46.49 -10.64 -1.82
C THR A 344 -45.16 -9.96 -2.20
N ILE A 345 -44.59 -10.27 -3.37
CA ILE A 345 -43.31 -9.70 -3.80
C ILE A 345 -43.39 -8.19 -4.10
N PRO A 346 -44.42 -7.65 -4.78
CA PRO A 346 -44.50 -6.21 -5.04
C PRO A 346 -44.79 -5.40 -3.77
N THR A 347 -45.59 -5.93 -2.84
CA THR A 347 -45.95 -5.25 -1.59
C THR A 347 -44.79 -5.22 -0.60
N VAL A 348 -44.02 -6.30 -0.49
CA VAL A 348 -42.79 -6.33 0.30
C VAL A 348 -41.73 -5.44 -0.32
N ALA A 349 -41.57 -5.39 -1.65
CA ALA A 349 -40.62 -4.50 -2.31
C ALA A 349 -40.96 -3.00 -2.12
N VAL A 350 -42.25 -2.65 -2.16
CA VAL A 350 -42.70 -1.26 -1.89
C VAL A 350 -42.50 -0.90 -0.42
N LEU A 351 -42.83 -1.79 0.52
CA LEU A 351 -42.60 -1.56 1.96
C LEU A 351 -41.10 -1.51 2.30
N LEU A 352 -40.26 -2.36 1.70
CA LEU A 352 -38.80 -2.31 1.86
C LEU A 352 -38.25 -1.01 1.27
N SER A 353 -38.76 -0.54 0.12
CA SER A 353 -38.33 0.72 -0.47
C SER A 353 -38.74 1.94 0.37
N LEU A 354 -39.89 1.88 1.06
CA LEU A 354 -40.33 2.91 1.99
C LEU A 354 -39.52 2.87 3.29
N VAL A 355 -39.24 1.68 3.84
CA VAL A 355 -38.43 1.50 5.05
C VAL A 355 -36.97 1.90 4.79
N ILE A 356 -36.39 1.55 3.63
CA ILE A 356 -35.06 2.01 3.22
C ILE A 356 -35.05 3.53 3.05
N ARG A 357 -36.09 4.13 2.46
CA ARG A 357 -36.19 5.61 2.38
C ARG A 357 -36.34 6.29 3.74
N THR A 358 -36.99 5.66 4.72
CA THR A 358 -37.14 6.21 6.07
C THR A 358 -35.93 5.96 6.98
N VAL A 359 -35.19 4.85 6.79
CA VAL A 359 -33.98 4.53 7.56
C VAL A 359 -32.75 5.27 7.00
N SER A 360 -32.71 5.53 5.69
CA SER A 360 -31.69 6.39 5.07
C SER A 360 -31.89 7.90 5.32
N ALA A 361 -33.04 8.31 5.87
CA ALA A 361 -33.29 9.72 6.19
C ALA A 361 -32.68 10.18 7.53
N GLN A 362 -32.13 9.27 8.35
CA GLN A 362 -31.60 9.60 9.68
C GLN A 362 -30.05 9.70 9.76
N SER A 363 -29.34 9.57 8.63
CA SER A 363 -27.88 9.76 8.53
C SER A 363 -27.49 10.73 7.41
N CYS A 364 -28.36 11.68 7.08
CA CYS A 364 -28.06 12.67 6.06
C CYS A 364 -27.07 13.70 6.64
N CYS A 365 -25.95 13.93 5.95
CA CYS A 365 -24.96 14.99 6.16
C CYS A 365 -23.81 14.73 7.17
N GLU A 366 -23.01 13.67 7.00
CA GLU A 366 -21.71 13.59 7.68
C GLU A 366 -20.78 14.71 7.14
N SER A 367 -20.49 15.71 7.98
CA SER A 367 -19.53 16.78 7.66
C SER A 367 -18.11 16.30 7.95
N TYR A 368 -17.26 16.21 6.93
CA TYR A 368 -15.83 15.97 7.11
C TYR A 368 -15.13 17.27 7.46
N CYS A 369 -14.43 17.27 8.60
CA CYS A 369 -13.71 18.41 9.13
C CYS A 369 -12.20 18.16 9.06
N TYR A 370 -11.54 18.80 8.09
CA TYR A 370 -10.12 18.61 7.84
C TYR A 370 -9.27 19.04 9.03
N ASN A 371 -9.64 20.14 9.68
CA ASN A 371 -8.93 20.64 10.85
C ASN A 371 -8.97 19.69 12.06
N ASN A 372 -9.97 18.82 12.14
CA ASN A 372 -10.10 17.82 13.22
C ASN A 372 -9.51 16.45 12.84
N ASP A 373 -9.15 16.27 11.57
CA ASP A 373 -8.43 15.08 11.13
C ASP A 373 -6.99 15.16 11.65
N LEU A 374 -6.65 14.32 12.62
CA LEU A 374 -5.31 14.27 13.19
C LEU A 374 -4.34 13.46 12.33
N GLU A 375 -4.84 12.53 11.51
CA GLU A 375 -4.02 11.69 10.65
C GLU A 375 -3.61 12.42 9.37
N ARG A 376 -4.52 13.25 8.82
CA ARG A 376 -4.36 14.05 7.58
C ARG A 376 -3.68 13.24 6.48
N LYS A 377 -4.14 12.01 6.23
CA LYS A 377 -3.51 11.05 5.32
C LYS A 377 -3.26 11.63 3.93
N GLN A 378 -4.09 12.57 3.48
CA GLN A 378 -3.92 13.22 2.17
C GLN A 378 -2.59 13.97 2.02
N VAL A 379 -1.95 14.42 3.10
CA VAL A 379 -0.67 15.17 3.01
C VAL A 379 0.48 14.32 2.49
N GLN A 380 0.33 12.98 2.48
CA GLN A 380 1.29 12.05 1.88
C GLN A 380 1.23 12.01 0.35
N HIS A 381 0.19 12.60 -0.24
CA HIS A 381 -0.15 12.52 -1.67
C HIS A 381 -0.11 13.90 -2.35
N PHE A 382 0.75 14.81 -1.88
CA PHE A 382 0.86 16.19 -2.36
C PHE A 382 1.83 16.32 -3.56
N ALA A 383 2.08 15.21 -4.27
CA ALA A 383 2.98 15.11 -5.40
C ALA A 383 4.38 15.66 -5.06
N THR A 384 5.03 16.34 -6.00
CA THR A 384 6.37 16.92 -5.77
C THR A 384 6.40 18.09 -4.77
N LYS A 385 5.26 18.43 -4.15
CA LYS A 385 5.12 19.46 -3.11
C LYS A 385 4.88 18.88 -1.73
N THR A 386 4.86 17.55 -1.61
CA THR A 386 4.89 16.87 -0.32
C THR A 386 6.10 17.30 0.50
N ALA A 387 5.92 17.47 1.81
CA ALA A 387 7.00 17.81 2.73
C ALA A 387 7.84 16.56 3.04
N TYR A 388 9.17 16.72 3.14
CA TYR A 388 10.07 15.59 3.35
C TYR A 388 9.74 14.76 4.61
N GLU A 389 9.40 15.46 5.69
CA GLU A 389 9.10 14.87 7.00
C GLU A 389 7.91 13.89 6.96
N VAL A 390 7.00 14.08 6.00
CA VAL A 390 5.82 13.23 5.83
C VAL A 390 6.19 11.89 5.17
N ILE A 391 7.24 11.85 4.35
CA ILE A 391 7.61 10.69 3.52
C ILE A 391 8.83 9.94 4.05
N ARG A 392 9.73 10.61 4.78
CA ARG A 392 10.96 9.97 5.30
C ARG A 392 10.68 8.83 6.28
N VAL A 393 11.70 8.03 6.56
CA VAL A 393 11.62 6.96 7.56
C VAL A 393 11.71 7.51 8.98
N PRO A 394 10.97 6.93 9.95
CA PRO A 394 11.19 7.18 11.37
C PRO A 394 12.62 6.84 11.80
N ASP A 395 13.14 7.55 12.81
CA ASP A 395 14.54 7.40 13.27
C ASP A 395 14.84 6.06 13.95
N THR A 396 13.81 5.25 14.21
CA THR A 396 13.94 3.90 14.78
C THR A 396 14.45 2.86 13.78
N ASP A 397 14.44 3.16 12.49
CA ASP A 397 14.87 2.23 11.45
C ASP A 397 16.40 2.08 11.40
N LYS A 398 16.86 0.82 11.34
CA LYS A 398 18.28 0.43 11.37
C LYS A 398 18.74 -0.24 10.08
N GLN A 399 18.04 -0.05 8.96
CA GLN A 399 18.40 -0.61 7.66
C GLN A 399 19.78 -0.16 7.13
N HIS A 400 20.32 0.95 7.64
CA HIS A 400 21.70 1.40 7.37
C HIS A 400 22.79 0.56 8.06
N ILE A 401 22.42 -0.27 9.05
CA ILE A 401 23.36 -1.13 9.77
C ILE A 401 23.45 -2.48 9.05
N VAL A 402 24.61 -2.75 8.46
CA VAL A 402 24.88 -4.02 7.76
C VAL A 402 25.80 -4.88 8.63
N PRO A 403 25.35 -6.07 9.10
CA PRO A 403 26.18 -6.94 9.92
C PRO A 403 27.49 -7.32 9.24
N ASN A 404 28.58 -7.34 10.00
CA ASN A 404 29.93 -7.69 9.52
C ASN A 404 30.47 -6.80 8.39
N CYS A 405 29.90 -5.61 8.22
CA CYS A 405 30.35 -4.63 7.23
C CYS A 405 30.55 -3.25 7.86
N ARG A 406 31.40 -2.44 7.23
CA ARG A 406 31.64 -1.04 7.60
C ARG A 406 31.41 -0.12 6.42
N PRO A 407 30.69 1.00 6.59
CA PRO A 407 30.48 1.96 5.51
C PRO A 407 31.80 2.67 5.18
N VAL A 408 32.14 2.79 3.90
CA VAL A 408 33.43 3.35 3.42
C VAL A 408 33.29 4.50 2.42
N LYS A 409 32.17 4.60 1.70
CA LYS A 409 31.87 5.70 0.77
C LYS A 409 30.41 6.11 0.84
N PHE A 410 30.15 7.40 0.69
CA PHE A 410 28.82 7.96 0.64
C PHE A 410 28.69 8.88 -0.58
N TRP A 411 27.77 8.57 -1.48
CA TRP A 411 27.41 9.42 -2.61
C TRP A 411 25.95 9.83 -2.49
N ALA A 412 25.61 11.08 -2.78
CA ALA A 412 24.22 11.53 -2.77
C ALA A 412 23.89 12.60 -3.83
N LEU A 413 22.66 12.54 -4.33
CA LEU A 413 22.00 13.59 -5.11
C LEU A 413 20.76 14.06 -4.35
N ASN A 414 20.72 15.36 -4.03
CA ASN A 414 19.69 15.96 -3.19
C ASN A 414 18.92 17.00 -3.99
N ARG A 415 17.60 17.03 -3.82
CA ARG A 415 16.75 18.14 -4.25
C ARG A 415 16.85 19.26 -3.22
N HIS A 416 16.64 20.50 -3.66
CA HIS A 416 16.46 21.60 -2.72
C HIS A 416 15.28 21.33 -1.75
N GLY A 417 15.38 21.89 -0.55
CA GLY A 417 14.31 21.82 0.45
C GLY A 417 13.06 22.63 0.07
N THR A 418 12.11 22.68 1.00
CA THR A 418 10.85 23.41 0.87
C THR A 418 11.07 24.90 0.55
N ARG A 419 10.39 25.40 -0.49
CA ARG A 419 10.53 26.77 -1.00
C ARG A 419 9.19 27.53 -1.05
N LEU A 420 9.27 28.84 -1.27
CA LEU A 420 8.14 29.67 -1.66
C LEU A 420 7.66 29.36 -3.09
N PRO A 421 6.46 29.80 -3.50
CA PRO A 421 5.89 29.52 -4.83
C PRO A 421 6.70 30.21 -5.94
N SER A 422 6.44 29.84 -7.20
CA SER A 422 7.14 30.45 -8.34
C SER A 422 6.67 31.88 -8.57
N LYS A 423 7.43 32.65 -9.36
CA LYS A 423 7.08 34.01 -9.76
C LYS A 423 5.62 34.16 -10.25
N GLY A 424 5.16 33.26 -11.11
CA GLY A 424 3.80 33.30 -11.64
C GLY A 424 2.74 33.10 -10.55
N ASP A 425 2.98 32.14 -9.66
CA ASP A 425 2.08 31.84 -8.54
C ASP A 425 1.96 33.04 -7.59
N VAL A 426 3.09 33.65 -7.21
CA VAL A 426 3.13 34.78 -6.27
C VAL A 426 2.39 36.01 -6.82
N LEU A 427 2.42 36.23 -8.14
CA LEU A 427 1.72 37.34 -8.78
C LEU A 427 0.21 37.09 -8.93
N ASN A 428 -0.20 35.85 -9.19
CA ASN A 428 -1.58 35.54 -9.57
C ASN A 428 -2.44 35.01 -8.41
N TRP A 429 -1.88 34.15 -7.55
CA TRP A 429 -2.63 33.48 -6.50
C TRP A 429 -3.27 34.42 -5.46
N PRO A 430 -2.64 35.52 -4.98
CA PRO A 430 -3.25 36.34 -3.94
C PRO A 430 -4.65 36.85 -4.32
N LYS A 431 -4.79 37.31 -5.58
CA LYS A 431 -6.08 37.80 -6.10
C LYS A 431 -7.05 36.64 -6.33
N GLN A 432 -6.60 35.56 -6.97
CA GLN A 432 -7.47 34.42 -7.29
C GLN A 432 -7.99 33.71 -6.04
N LEU A 433 -7.11 33.44 -5.06
CA LEU A 433 -7.46 32.82 -3.79
C LEU A 433 -8.41 33.70 -2.99
N LYS A 434 -8.24 35.03 -3.01
CA LYS A 434 -9.17 35.94 -2.35
C LYS A 434 -10.58 35.86 -2.97
N LEU A 435 -10.68 35.86 -4.30
CA LEU A 435 -11.96 35.69 -4.99
C LEU A 435 -12.62 34.34 -4.69
N LEU A 436 -11.83 33.26 -4.63
CA LEU A 436 -12.33 31.93 -4.29
C LEU A 436 -12.79 31.86 -2.83
N GLN A 437 -11.99 32.39 -1.89
CA GLN A 437 -12.33 32.50 -0.47
C GLN A 437 -13.67 33.22 -0.28
N ASP A 438 -13.83 34.40 -0.86
CA ASP A 438 -15.04 35.20 -0.72
C ASP A 438 -16.27 34.48 -1.32
N ALA A 439 -16.10 33.84 -2.47
CA ALA A 439 -17.17 33.07 -3.11
C ALA A 439 -17.59 31.83 -2.29
N ILE A 440 -16.63 31.08 -1.71
CA ILE A 440 -16.92 29.92 -0.85
C ILE A 440 -17.72 30.37 0.38
N LEU A 441 -17.28 31.44 1.05
CA LEU A 441 -17.96 31.97 2.24
C LEU A 441 -19.36 32.52 1.89
N GLU A 442 -19.52 33.19 0.75
CA GLU A 442 -20.82 33.65 0.27
C GLU A 442 -21.77 32.47 -0.02
N ASN A 443 -21.27 31.40 -0.63
CA ASN A 443 -22.06 30.18 -0.90
C ASN A 443 -22.58 29.55 0.39
N TYR A 444 -21.74 29.45 1.42
CA TYR A 444 -22.09 28.83 2.71
C TYR A 444 -23.01 29.72 3.56
N TYR A 445 -22.64 30.98 3.79
CA TYR A 445 -23.32 31.83 4.77
C TYR A 445 -24.48 32.66 4.19
N THR A 446 -24.36 33.10 2.93
CA THR A 446 -25.33 34.02 2.31
C THR A 446 -26.30 33.27 1.42
N ARG A 447 -25.79 32.54 0.42
CA ARG A 447 -26.62 31.85 -0.59
C ARG A 447 -27.17 30.51 -0.08
N ARG A 448 -26.55 29.94 0.95
CA ARG A 448 -26.89 28.64 1.54
C ARG A 448 -27.00 27.52 0.50
N THR A 449 -26.10 27.51 -0.47
CA THR A 449 -25.99 26.48 -1.52
C THR A 449 -25.16 25.30 -1.02
N LEU A 450 -25.55 24.76 0.14
CA LEU A 450 -24.82 23.70 0.83
C LEU A 450 -24.99 22.36 0.10
N PRO A 451 -23.92 21.54 0.00
CA PRO A 451 -24.03 20.19 -0.52
C PRO A 451 -24.74 19.28 0.49
N ASP A 452 -25.52 18.31 -0.02
CA ASP A 452 -26.25 17.35 0.81
C ASP A 452 -25.31 16.41 1.58
N ASN A 453 -24.14 16.09 1.03
CA ASN A 453 -23.12 15.24 1.64
C ASN A 453 -21.72 15.86 1.48
N GLY A 454 -20.81 15.56 2.41
CA GLY A 454 -19.42 15.99 2.28
C GLY A 454 -19.23 17.51 2.35
N ARG A 455 -20.06 18.22 3.12
CA ARG A 455 -19.88 19.64 3.43
C ARG A 455 -18.61 19.90 4.26
N MET A 456 -18.06 21.10 4.15
CA MET A 456 -17.06 21.60 5.09
C MET A 456 -17.69 21.83 6.47
N CYS A 457 -16.96 21.54 7.54
CA CYS A 457 -17.37 21.87 8.90
C CYS A 457 -17.24 23.38 9.16
N GLU A 458 -17.88 23.86 10.23
CA GLU A 458 -17.82 25.27 10.62
C GLU A 458 -16.39 25.69 10.97
N GLU A 459 -15.61 24.81 11.60
CA GLU A 459 -14.21 25.09 11.98
C GLU A 459 -13.32 25.32 10.76
N ASP A 460 -13.48 24.52 9.69
CA ASP A 460 -12.75 24.71 8.43
C ASP A 460 -13.15 26.03 7.76
N LEU A 461 -14.44 26.38 7.79
CA LEU A 461 -14.96 27.65 7.24
C LEU A 461 -14.47 28.86 8.04
N GLU A 462 -14.38 28.76 9.36
CA GLU A 462 -13.80 29.80 10.21
C GLU A 462 -12.31 30.01 9.93
N LEU A 463 -11.55 28.94 9.76
CA LEU A 463 -10.14 29.02 9.36
C LEU A 463 -10.00 29.66 7.98
N LEU A 464 -10.84 29.25 7.03
CA LEU A 464 -10.87 29.84 5.70
C LEU A 464 -11.24 31.32 5.77
N ARG A 465 -12.20 31.72 6.60
CA ARG A 465 -12.60 33.12 6.79
C ARG A 465 -11.48 34.00 7.34
N ARG A 466 -10.64 33.45 8.23
CA ARG A 466 -9.50 34.16 8.84
C ARG A 466 -8.25 34.14 7.97
N TRP A 467 -8.23 33.31 6.92
CA TRP A 467 -7.09 33.21 6.03
C TRP A 467 -6.81 34.53 5.30
N SER A 468 -5.53 34.87 5.17
CA SER A 468 -5.06 35.98 4.36
C SER A 468 -3.71 35.65 3.75
N TRP A 469 -3.46 36.13 2.53
CA TRP A 469 -2.16 35.99 1.89
C TRP A 469 -1.09 36.71 2.71
N ASN A 470 0.04 36.06 2.97
CA ASN A 470 1.16 36.67 3.66
C ASN A 470 1.82 37.74 2.76
N PRO A 471 1.74 39.05 3.10
CA PRO A 471 2.23 40.12 2.25
C PRO A 471 3.76 40.10 2.07
N ASN A 472 4.49 39.35 2.90
CA ASN A 472 5.94 39.19 2.76
C ASN A 472 6.34 38.21 1.65
N ILE A 473 5.40 37.41 1.13
CA ILE A 473 5.62 36.55 -0.04
C ILE A 473 5.40 37.42 -1.27
N THR A 474 6.48 38.05 -1.72
CA THR A 474 6.52 38.94 -2.90
C THR A 474 7.34 38.32 -4.02
N GLU A 475 7.23 38.88 -5.23
CA GLU A 475 7.99 38.46 -6.40
C GLU A 475 9.52 38.41 -6.15
N GLN A 476 10.03 39.32 -5.30
CA GLN A 476 11.45 39.36 -4.93
C GLN A 476 11.92 38.08 -4.22
N TYR A 477 11.01 37.41 -3.51
CA TYR A 477 11.29 36.18 -2.76
C TYR A 477 10.76 34.93 -3.47
N GLU A 478 10.49 35.01 -4.78
CA GLU A 478 9.98 33.87 -5.55
C GLU A 478 10.95 32.67 -5.48
N ALA A 479 10.40 31.49 -5.27
CA ALA A 479 11.14 30.24 -5.13
C ALA A 479 12.30 30.23 -4.10
N VAL A 480 12.35 31.20 -3.18
CA VAL A 480 13.35 31.24 -2.09
C VAL A 480 13.11 30.07 -1.14
N LEU A 481 14.21 29.48 -0.63
CA LEU A 481 14.14 28.43 0.38
C LEU A 481 13.52 28.97 1.67
N THR A 482 12.53 28.26 2.19
CA THR A 482 11.88 28.64 3.46
C THR A 482 12.71 28.21 4.66
N THR A 483 12.37 28.70 5.85
CA THR A 483 12.95 28.21 7.11
C THR A 483 12.70 26.71 7.29
N ALA A 484 11.47 26.25 7.00
CA ALA A 484 11.14 24.82 7.00
C ALA A 484 12.05 24.02 6.05
N GLY A 485 12.29 24.53 4.84
CA GLY A 485 13.20 23.89 3.88
C GLY A 485 14.67 23.91 4.30
N TRP A 486 15.11 24.94 5.03
CA TRP A 486 16.45 25.00 5.62
C TRP A 486 16.61 23.93 6.70
N ASP A 487 15.67 23.89 7.65
CA ASP A 487 15.70 22.94 8.77
C ASP A 487 15.57 21.49 8.28
N GLU A 488 14.72 21.24 7.29
CA GLU A 488 14.56 19.94 6.62
C GLU A 488 15.91 19.38 6.14
N VAL A 489 16.66 20.17 5.36
CA VAL A 489 17.95 19.74 4.80
C VAL A 489 19.04 19.67 5.87
N LYS A 490 19.03 20.60 6.84
CA LYS A 490 19.98 20.63 7.97
C LYS A 490 19.83 19.39 8.85
N TYR A 491 18.61 19.03 9.22
CA TYR A 491 18.34 17.86 10.07
C TYR A 491 18.57 16.56 9.32
N PHE A 492 18.25 16.49 8.03
CA PHE A 492 18.66 15.37 7.18
C PHE A 492 20.19 15.15 7.20
N ALA A 493 20.97 16.23 7.08
CA ALA A 493 22.43 16.14 7.13
C ALA A 493 22.95 15.63 8.47
N GLN A 494 22.37 16.12 9.58
CA GLN A 494 22.71 15.67 10.93
C GLN A 494 22.46 14.17 11.10
N ARG A 495 21.27 13.69 10.74
CA ARG A 495 20.94 12.25 10.80
C ARG A 495 21.85 11.42 9.92
N THR A 496 22.17 11.89 8.71
CA THR A 496 23.08 11.21 7.80
C THR A 496 24.48 11.08 8.41
N LYS A 497 25.00 12.15 9.02
CA LYS A 497 26.29 12.15 9.73
C LYS A 497 26.27 11.20 10.93
N GLU A 498 25.19 11.17 11.70
CA GLU A 498 25.05 10.27 12.85
C GLU A 498 25.04 8.80 12.42
N ARG A 499 24.28 8.46 11.37
CA ARG A 499 24.18 7.09 10.83
C ARG A 499 25.49 6.61 10.19
N TYR A 500 26.23 7.51 9.54
CA TYR A 500 27.46 7.20 8.81
C TYR A 500 28.68 7.91 9.40
N TRP A 501 28.75 8.00 10.72
CA TRP A 501 29.82 8.70 11.43
C TRP A 501 31.22 8.26 11.02
N GLU A 502 31.42 6.97 10.73
CA GLU A 502 32.71 6.43 10.26
C GLU A 502 33.17 7.07 8.94
N ILE A 503 32.23 7.39 8.06
CA ILE A 503 32.52 8.08 6.79
C ILE A 503 32.66 9.57 7.03
N PHE A 504 31.74 10.24 7.73
CA PHE A 504 31.78 11.70 7.83
C PHE A 504 32.84 12.20 8.82
N GLY A 505 32.93 11.60 10.01
CA GLY A 505 33.85 12.02 11.07
C GLY A 505 33.49 13.38 11.70
N PRO A 506 34.33 13.92 12.60
CA PRO A 506 34.00 15.09 13.41
C PRO A 506 34.05 16.42 12.65
N THR A 507 35.09 16.63 11.84
CA THR A 507 35.49 17.94 11.29
C THR A 507 35.53 17.94 9.76
N TYR A 508 35.57 19.13 9.15
CA TYR A 508 35.67 19.27 7.69
C TYR A 508 37.12 19.17 7.21
N GLU A 509 37.34 18.25 6.27
CA GLU A 509 38.62 18.01 5.58
C GLU A 509 38.42 18.14 4.07
N PRO A 510 39.02 19.13 3.38
CA PRO A 510 38.72 19.40 1.96
C PRO A 510 38.93 18.23 1.00
N SER A 511 39.92 17.37 1.25
CA SER A 511 40.14 16.18 0.42
C SER A 511 38.99 15.18 0.53
N LYS A 512 38.32 15.15 1.69
CA LYS A 512 37.36 14.12 2.06
C LYS A 512 35.98 14.31 1.42
N TYR A 513 35.66 15.55 1.12
CA TYR A 513 34.33 15.98 0.71
C TYR A 513 34.38 16.60 -0.69
N HIS A 514 33.44 16.18 -1.52
CA HIS A 514 33.18 16.81 -2.80
C HIS A 514 31.72 17.24 -2.86
N PHE A 515 31.50 18.54 -2.95
CA PHE A 515 30.18 19.14 -2.97
C PHE A 515 29.99 19.95 -4.23
N ARG A 516 28.78 19.91 -4.81
CA ARG A 516 28.38 20.82 -5.89
C ARG A 516 26.89 21.09 -5.86
N TYR A 517 26.48 22.28 -6.28
CA TYR A 517 25.08 22.64 -6.43
C TYR A 517 24.83 23.31 -7.78
N THR A 518 23.61 23.21 -8.30
CA THR A 518 23.21 23.93 -9.51
C THR A 518 23.15 25.44 -9.24
N LYS A 519 23.41 26.29 -10.24
CA LYS A 519 23.43 27.76 -10.09
C LYS A 519 22.04 28.38 -9.87
N THR A 520 21.37 28.04 -8.77
CA THR A 520 20.09 28.61 -8.33
C THR A 520 20.13 28.92 -6.83
N GLN A 521 19.44 29.97 -6.40
CA GLN A 521 19.48 30.40 -4.99
C GLN A 521 19.04 29.31 -3.99
N ARG A 522 18.06 28.48 -4.37
CA ARG A 522 17.45 27.47 -3.50
C ARG A 522 18.34 26.24 -3.31
N THR A 523 19.08 25.84 -4.35
CA THR A 523 20.04 24.73 -4.27
C THR A 523 21.30 25.17 -3.53
N GLU A 524 21.75 26.41 -3.71
CA GLU A 524 22.82 27.00 -2.90
C GLU A 524 22.43 27.09 -1.41
N ALA A 525 21.23 27.58 -1.10
CA ALA A 525 20.75 27.66 0.28
C ALA A 525 20.61 26.26 0.91
N SER A 526 20.13 25.27 0.15
CA SER A 526 20.02 23.88 0.63
C SER A 526 21.40 23.27 0.90
N PHE A 527 22.38 23.53 0.02
CA PHE A 527 23.77 23.14 0.25
C PHE A 527 24.31 23.76 1.56
N LYS A 528 24.10 25.06 1.77
CA LYS A 528 24.52 25.76 3.00
C LYS A 528 23.87 25.15 4.25
N ALA A 529 22.57 24.86 4.20
CA ALA A 529 21.86 24.18 5.29
C ALA A 529 22.45 22.79 5.57
N PHE A 530 22.76 22.02 4.51
CA PHE A 530 23.35 20.70 4.63
C PHE A 530 24.73 20.74 5.31
N VAL A 531 25.64 21.61 4.85
CA VAL A 531 26.98 21.71 5.44
C VAL A 531 26.96 22.29 6.85
N GLU A 532 26.02 23.17 7.17
CA GLU A 532 25.77 23.60 8.55
C GLU A 532 25.29 22.44 9.42
N GLY A 533 24.41 21.57 8.89
CA GLY A 533 23.98 20.37 9.60
C GLY A 533 25.13 19.38 9.83
N LEU A 534 26.04 19.23 8.87
CA LEU A 534 27.21 18.37 9.03
C LEU A 534 28.23 18.92 10.01
N PHE A 535 28.57 20.21 9.95
CA PHE A 535 29.78 20.74 10.60
C PHE A 535 29.51 21.83 11.65
N GLY A 536 28.28 22.33 11.74
CA GLY A 536 27.94 23.52 12.52
C GLY A 536 28.24 24.82 11.75
N THR A 537 27.77 25.94 12.30
CA THR A 537 27.71 27.25 11.62
C THR A 537 29.08 27.87 11.32
N GLU A 538 30.07 27.72 12.19
CA GLU A 538 31.38 28.33 11.96
C GLU A 538 32.22 27.54 10.97
N GLU A 539 32.21 26.22 11.11
CA GLU A 539 33.00 25.32 10.26
C GLU A 539 32.43 25.25 8.83
N SER A 540 31.11 25.36 8.67
CA SER A 540 30.46 25.36 7.36
C SER A 540 30.94 26.48 6.44
N LYS A 541 31.37 27.63 7.00
CA LYS A 541 31.93 28.77 6.24
C LYS A 541 33.24 28.42 5.53
N ARG A 542 33.97 27.38 5.97
CA ARG A 542 35.21 26.92 5.34
C ARG A 542 34.97 25.94 4.20
N VAL A 543 33.73 25.43 4.05
CA VAL A 543 33.41 24.42 3.04
C VAL A 543 33.34 25.08 1.68
N GLN A 544 34.13 24.57 0.74
CA GLN A 544 34.21 25.09 -0.62
C GLN A 544 33.60 24.07 -1.59
N PRO A 545 32.45 24.37 -2.21
CA PRO A 545 31.88 23.53 -3.25
C PRO A 545 32.62 23.75 -4.57
N GLU A 546 32.58 22.74 -5.45
CA GLU A 546 32.96 22.90 -6.84
C GLU A 546 32.03 23.93 -7.52
N PRO A 547 32.55 24.79 -8.40
CA PRO A 547 31.71 25.70 -9.19
C PRO A 547 30.70 24.95 -10.07
N ALA A 548 29.51 25.53 -10.23
CA ALA A 548 28.56 25.04 -11.23
C ALA A 548 29.14 25.14 -12.65
N THR A 549 28.80 24.18 -13.50
CA THR A 549 29.24 24.14 -14.90
C THR A 549 28.16 24.68 -15.85
N SER A 550 28.54 25.00 -17.09
CA SER A 550 27.62 25.43 -18.13
C SER A 550 28.16 24.95 -19.48
N PRO A 551 27.49 24.01 -20.19
CA PRO A 551 26.26 23.31 -19.80
C PRO A 551 26.48 22.39 -18.58
N ASP A 552 25.49 22.28 -17.69
CA ASP A 552 25.56 21.39 -16.51
C ASP A 552 24.97 20.01 -16.84
N ARG A 553 25.74 19.19 -17.56
CA ARG A 553 25.32 17.83 -17.97
C ARG A 553 25.19 16.83 -16.82
N LEU A 554 25.67 17.15 -15.62
CA LEU A 554 25.55 16.24 -14.47
C LEU A 554 24.26 16.51 -13.70
N LEU A 555 24.00 17.78 -13.34
CA LEU A 555 22.94 18.14 -12.40
C LEU A 555 21.71 18.76 -13.10
N ARG A 556 21.88 19.27 -14.33
CA ARG A 556 20.79 19.81 -15.16
C ARG A 556 20.90 19.35 -16.63
N PRO A 557 21.05 18.04 -16.90
CA PRO A 557 21.21 17.55 -18.27
C PRO A 557 20.03 17.86 -19.20
N TYR A 558 18.86 18.15 -18.64
CA TYR A 558 17.65 18.49 -19.38
C TYR A 558 17.61 19.94 -19.89
N ASP A 559 18.43 20.85 -19.36
CA ASP A 559 18.44 22.26 -19.80
C ASP A 559 18.98 22.42 -21.22
N ASP A 560 19.92 21.56 -21.61
CA ASP A 560 20.65 21.63 -22.87
C ASP A 560 20.32 20.44 -23.80
N CYS A 561 19.18 19.77 -23.56
CA CYS A 561 18.70 18.70 -24.40
C CYS A 561 17.41 19.09 -25.15
N GLU A 562 17.54 19.27 -26.46
CA GLU A 562 16.42 19.70 -27.30
C GLU A 562 15.34 18.63 -27.44
N ASP A 563 15.73 17.36 -27.50
CA ASP A 563 14.79 16.24 -27.54
C ASP A 563 13.90 16.20 -26.29
N TYR A 564 14.49 16.36 -25.10
CA TYR A 564 13.75 16.48 -23.84
C TYR A 564 12.79 17.68 -23.85
N LYS A 565 13.26 18.86 -24.30
CA LYS A 565 12.41 20.06 -24.39
C LYS A 565 11.23 19.85 -25.33
N ASN A 566 11.46 19.21 -26.48
CA ASN A 566 10.42 18.88 -27.45
C ASN A 566 9.43 17.87 -26.89
N ASN A 567 9.91 16.81 -26.21
CA ASN A 567 9.07 15.84 -25.52
C ASN A 567 8.18 16.54 -24.48
N LYS A 568 8.78 17.30 -23.56
CA LYS A 568 8.06 18.01 -22.51
C LYS A 568 7.01 18.98 -23.10
N ALA A 569 7.40 19.78 -24.10
CA ALA A 569 6.48 20.71 -24.74
C ALA A 569 5.39 20.03 -25.57
N ARG A 570 5.60 18.78 -26.02
CA ARG A 570 4.56 17.94 -26.63
C ARG A 570 3.59 17.45 -25.57
N GLU A 571 4.07 16.86 -24.48
CA GLU A 571 3.21 16.36 -23.40
C GLU A 571 2.35 17.47 -22.77
N GLU A 572 2.87 18.70 -22.67
CA GLU A 572 2.12 19.86 -22.17
C GLU A 572 1.04 20.36 -23.16
N ARG A 573 1.29 20.31 -24.48
CA ARG A 573 0.42 20.94 -25.50
C ARG A 573 -0.49 19.97 -26.24
N ASP A 574 -0.08 18.72 -26.36
CA ASP A 574 -0.82 17.70 -27.10
C ASP A 574 -2.06 17.29 -26.29
N GLU A 575 -3.23 17.47 -26.87
CA GLU A 575 -4.48 17.00 -26.27
C GLU A 575 -4.47 15.48 -26.05
N ASN A 576 -3.68 14.73 -26.81
CA ASN A 576 -3.47 13.30 -26.66
C ASN A 576 -2.33 12.92 -25.68
N GLY A 577 -1.66 13.89 -25.07
CA GLY A 577 -0.77 13.63 -23.92
C GLY A 577 -1.56 12.99 -22.78
N GLU A 578 -0.96 12.05 -22.03
CA GLU A 578 -1.71 11.25 -21.05
C GLU A 578 -2.30 12.10 -19.91
N ALA A 579 -1.59 13.12 -19.43
CA ALA A 579 -2.14 14.06 -18.45
C ALA A 579 -3.36 14.82 -19.00
N ASN A 580 -3.30 15.30 -20.25
CA ASN A 580 -4.39 16.01 -20.91
C ASN A 580 -5.60 15.09 -21.22
N LYS A 581 -5.37 13.82 -21.57
CA LYS A 581 -6.42 12.80 -21.66
C LYS A 581 -7.11 12.62 -20.32
N PHE A 582 -6.34 12.55 -19.23
CA PHE A 582 -6.87 12.30 -17.89
C PHE A 582 -7.84 13.40 -17.43
N LEU A 583 -7.57 14.66 -17.78
CA LEU A 583 -8.45 15.80 -17.49
C LEU A 583 -9.89 15.64 -18.04
N ARG A 584 -10.07 14.81 -19.08
CA ARG A 584 -11.36 14.56 -19.74
C ARG A 584 -12.03 13.27 -19.27
N THR A 585 -11.39 12.50 -18.38
CA THR A 585 -11.94 11.25 -17.88
C THR A 585 -13.04 11.50 -16.84
N PRO A 586 -14.02 10.58 -16.71
CA PRO A 586 -15.02 10.65 -15.64
C PRO A 586 -14.40 10.72 -14.23
N VAL A 587 -13.23 10.11 -14.03
CA VAL A 587 -12.52 10.14 -12.73
C VAL A 587 -12.16 11.58 -12.36
N TYR A 588 -11.50 12.30 -13.26
CA TYR A 588 -11.09 13.68 -13.00
C TYR A 588 -12.29 14.65 -12.97
N THR A 589 -13.21 14.53 -13.94
CA THR A 589 -14.35 15.45 -14.02
C THR A 589 -15.32 15.28 -12.85
N ASN A 590 -15.53 14.06 -12.34
CA ASN A 590 -16.30 13.83 -11.12
C ASN A 590 -15.57 14.38 -9.89
N ALA A 591 -14.25 14.23 -9.79
CA ALA A 591 -13.49 14.82 -8.68
C ALA A 591 -13.63 16.35 -8.66
N VAL A 592 -13.52 17.03 -9.82
CA VAL A 592 -13.73 18.48 -9.94
C VAL A 592 -15.17 18.86 -9.56
N TRP A 593 -16.16 18.09 -10.00
CA TRP A 593 -17.56 18.30 -9.64
C TRP A 593 -17.77 18.19 -8.13
N ASP A 594 -17.26 17.14 -7.50
CA ASP A 594 -17.41 16.89 -6.07
C ASP A 594 -16.70 17.96 -5.23
N ILE A 595 -15.49 18.40 -5.63
CA ILE A 595 -14.81 19.53 -5.00
C ILE A 595 -15.66 20.81 -5.13
N SER A 596 -16.20 21.08 -6.32
CA SER A 596 -17.02 22.27 -6.57
C SER A 596 -18.30 22.27 -5.72
N GLN A 597 -18.98 21.12 -5.63
CA GLN A 597 -20.17 20.96 -4.78
C GLN A 597 -19.82 21.09 -3.29
N ARG A 598 -18.71 20.48 -2.83
CA ARG A 598 -18.20 20.63 -1.46
C ARG A 598 -18.00 22.10 -1.09
N LEU A 599 -17.56 22.92 -2.04
CA LEU A 599 -17.33 24.36 -1.86
C LEU A 599 -18.59 25.23 -2.08
N GLY A 600 -19.75 24.60 -2.31
CA GLY A 600 -21.06 25.24 -2.47
C GLY A 600 -21.32 25.86 -3.85
N PHE A 601 -20.51 25.53 -4.86
CA PHE A 601 -20.73 25.97 -6.24
C PHE A 601 -21.70 25.05 -6.96
N ARG A 602 -22.63 25.60 -7.76
CA ARG A 602 -23.58 24.83 -8.60
C ARG A 602 -23.06 24.50 -10.01
N HIS A 603 -21.79 24.76 -10.24
CA HIS A 603 -21.09 24.54 -11.51
C HIS A 603 -19.68 24.08 -11.22
N ASN A 604 -19.03 23.48 -12.21
CA ASN A 604 -17.61 23.11 -12.10
C ASN A 604 -16.74 24.36 -12.04
N LEU A 605 -15.86 24.39 -11.03
CA LEU A 605 -14.70 25.27 -11.04
C LEU A 605 -13.77 24.87 -12.20
N SER A 606 -13.02 25.85 -12.73
CA SER A 606 -12.01 25.57 -13.74
C SER A 606 -10.84 24.80 -13.13
N SER A 607 -10.09 24.04 -13.95
CA SER A 607 -8.87 23.38 -13.50
C SER A 607 -7.87 24.37 -12.88
N GLU A 608 -7.78 25.59 -13.42
CA GLU A 608 -6.92 26.65 -12.85
C GLU A 608 -7.37 27.05 -11.43
N GLN A 609 -8.67 27.17 -11.17
CA GLN A 609 -9.17 27.48 -9.83
C GLN A 609 -8.87 26.34 -8.83
N ILE A 610 -9.06 25.10 -9.26
CA ILE A 610 -8.69 23.90 -8.49
C ILE A 610 -7.18 23.89 -8.20
N ASP A 611 -6.37 24.14 -9.23
CA ASP A 611 -4.90 24.15 -9.15
C ASP A 611 -4.37 25.26 -8.25
N THR A 612 -5.00 26.44 -8.24
CA THR A 612 -4.62 27.54 -7.35
C THR A 612 -4.92 27.20 -5.89
N MET A 613 -6.08 26.62 -5.57
CA MET A 613 -6.38 26.14 -4.20
C MET A 613 -5.48 24.98 -3.79
N TRP A 614 -5.26 24.04 -4.71
CA TRP A 614 -4.41 22.88 -4.51
C TRP A 614 -2.95 23.28 -4.31
N GLY A 615 -2.47 24.27 -5.05
CA GLY A 615 -1.14 24.84 -4.91
C GLY A 615 -0.91 25.40 -3.51
N ILE A 616 -1.74 26.37 -3.08
CA ILE A 616 -1.54 27.00 -1.76
C ILE A 616 -1.73 26.02 -0.61
N CYS A 617 -2.67 25.08 -0.71
CA CYS A 617 -2.86 24.00 0.27
C CYS A 617 -1.54 23.28 0.54
N ARG A 618 -0.88 22.80 -0.53
CA ARG A 618 0.34 21.99 -0.42
C ARG A 618 1.54 22.82 0.04
N PHE A 619 1.67 24.06 -0.44
CA PHE A 619 2.74 24.95 -0.02
C PHE A 619 2.64 25.31 1.46
N GLU A 620 1.47 25.74 1.95
CA GLU A 620 1.29 26.05 3.37
C GLU A 620 1.49 24.82 4.25
N GLN A 621 1.01 23.65 3.82
CA GLN A 621 1.23 22.40 4.56
C GLN A 621 2.72 22.03 4.64
N ALA A 622 3.50 22.30 3.59
CA ALA A 622 4.95 22.10 3.60
C ALA A 622 5.69 23.15 4.45
N TRP A 623 5.19 24.39 4.52
CA TRP A 623 5.76 25.41 5.39
C TRP A 623 5.47 25.16 6.88
N PHE A 624 4.31 24.57 7.19
CA PHE A 624 3.82 24.39 8.56
C PHE A 624 3.22 23.00 8.79
N LEU A 625 4.06 21.99 9.07
CA LEU A 625 3.60 20.60 9.27
C LEU A 625 2.48 20.43 10.31
N SER A 626 2.55 21.19 11.41
CA SER A 626 1.57 21.11 12.50
C SER A 626 0.32 21.97 12.28
N ARG A 627 0.32 22.90 11.31
CA ARG A 627 -0.81 23.81 11.07
C ARG A 627 -1.49 23.45 9.75
N PRO A 628 -2.76 23.01 9.75
CA PRO A 628 -3.47 22.73 8.52
C PRO A 628 -3.63 24.01 7.69
N SER A 629 -3.45 23.91 6.38
CA SER A 629 -3.84 24.98 5.46
C SER A 629 -5.36 25.02 5.32
N PRO A 630 -6.01 26.19 5.43
CA PRO A 630 -7.46 26.31 5.26
C PRO A 630 -7.95 25.86 3.88
N PHE A 631 -7.13 26.05 2.84
CA PHE A 631 -7.48 25.61 1.49
C PHE A 631 -7.36 24.09 1.29
N CYS A 632 -6.67 23.36 2.19
CA CYS A 632 -6.67 21.89 2.12
C CYS A 632 -8.02 21.28 2.48
N ALA A 633 -8.87 21.98 3.24
CA ALA A 633 -10.21 21.51 3.59
C ALA A 633 -11.16 21.39 2.38
N ALA A 634 -10.77 21.98 1.24
CA ALA A 634 -11.46 21.80 -0.04
C ALA A 634 -11.36 20.37 -0.59
N PHE A 635 -10.36 19.59 -0.16
CA PHE A 635 -10.03 18.30 -0.75
C PHE A 635 -10.10 17.16 0.27
N THR A 636 -10.82 16.10 -0.10
CA THR A 636 -10.79 14.81 0.60
C THR A 636 -9.59 13.98 0.16
N GLU A 637 -9.26 12.92 0.90
CA GLU A 637 -8.15 12.01 0.53
C GLU A 637 -8.28 11.44 -0.88
N GLU A 638 -9.48 10.99 -1.27
CA GLU A 638 -9.70 10.41 -2.60
C GLU A 638 -9.50 11.43 -3.72
N GLN A 639 -10.00 12.65 -3.54
CA GLN A 639 -9.79 13.74 -4.50
C GLN A 639 -8.31 14.11 -4.62
N VAL A 640 -7.58 14.12 -3.51
CA VAL A 640 -6.13 14.34 -3.53
C VAL A 640 -5.41 13.26 -4.33
N ARG A 641 -5.79 11.98 -4.21
CA ARG A 641 -5.20 10.89 -5.01
C ARG A 641 -5.46 11.07 -6.51
N VAL A 642 -6.61 11.61 -6.90
CA VAL A 642 -6.92 11.95 -8.31
C VAL A 642 -6.03 13.10 -8.79
N LEU A 643 -5.85 14.16 -7.99
CA LEU A 643 -4.99 15.29 -8.33
C LEU A 643 -3.50 14.90 -8.41
N GLU A 644 -3.04 14.03 -7.51
CA GLU A 644 -1.69 13.45 -7.55
C GLU A 644 -1.50 12.63 -8.83
N TYR A 645 -2.47 11.79 -9.19
CA TYR A 645 -2.37 10.95 -10.38
C TYR A 645 -2.19 11.75 -11.67
N ARG A 646 -2.84 12.92 -11.76
CA ARG A 646 -2.62 13.85 -12.87
C ARG A 646 -1.16 14.29 -12.93
N GLU A 647 -0.58 14.73 -11.81
CA GLU A 647 0.84 15.12 -11.77
C GLU A 647 1.77 13.94 -12.02
N ASP A 648 1.40 12.74 -11.59
CA ASP A 648 2.16 11.53 -11.90
C ASP A 648 2.23 11.28 -13.40
N LEU A 649 1.14 11.45 -14.14
CA LEU A 649 1.15 11.36 -15.61
C LEU A 649 2.10 12.40 -16.22
N GLU A 650 2.03 13.65 -15.77
CA GLU A 650 2.91 14.72 -16.25
C GLU A 650 4.39 14.38 -16.02
N TYR A 651 4.76 13.98 -14.80
CA TYR A 651 6.14 13.66 -14.44
C TYR A 651 6.62 12.34 -15.02
N TYR A 652 5.74 11.35 -15.17
CA TYR A 652 6.08 10.05 -15.75
C TYR A 652 6.50 10.16 -17.21
N TYR A 653 5.75 10.93 -18.00
CA TYR A 653 5.99 11.13 -19.43
C TYR A 653 6.98 12.24 -19.76
N SER A 654 7.31 13.12 -18.81
CA SER A 654 8.38 14.11 -18.99
C SER A 654 9.74 13.62 -18.47
N ASN A 655 9.78 12.99 -17.29
CA ASN A 655 11.01 12.82 -16.52
C ASN A 655 11.31 11.36 -16.13
N SER A 656 10.49 10.39 -16.56
CA SER A 656 10.63 8.99 -16.16
C SER A 656 10.37 8.02 -17.32
N TYR A 657 9.87 6.82 -17.02
CA TYR A 657 9.73 5.71 -17.97
C TYR A 657 8.79 5.99 -19.16
N GLY A 658 7.93 7.00 -19.08
CA GLY A 658 7.11 7.45 -20.22
C GLY A 658 7.92 8.23 -21.26
N TYR A 659 9.08 8.78 -20.86
CA TYR A 659 10.08 9.36 -21.77
C TYR A 659 11.21 8.35 -21.99
N GLU A 660 11.25 7.74 -23.18
CA GLU A 660 12.18 6.65 -23.50
C GLU A 660 13.66 6.99 -23.23
N HIS A 661 14.05 8.25 -23.42
CA HIS A 661 15.43 8.71 -23.24
C HIS A 661 15.74 9.23 -21.82
N ALA A 662 14.79 9.18 -20.87
CA ALA A 662 15.00 9.60 -19.48
C ALA A 662 16.24 8.94 -18.82
N PRO A 663 16.44 7.61 -18.91
CA PRO A 663 17.62 6.97 -18.34
C PRO A 663 18.95 7.45 -18.93
N ASN A 664 18.96 7.79 -20.22
CA ASN A 664 20.16 8.25 -20.92
C ASN A 664 20.54 9.67 -20.51
N LEU A 665 19.54 10.50 -20.20
CA LEU A 665 19.75 11.85 -19.70
C LEU A 665 20.44 11.88 -18.34
N ALA A 666 20.23 10.86 -17.52
CA ALA A 666 20.91 10.67 -16.23
C ALA A 666 22.25 9.90 -16.34
N CYS A 667 22.77 9.64 -17.55
CA CYS A 667 24.00 8.86 -17.73
C CYS A 667 25.19 9.46 -16.96
N HIS A 668 25.45 10.77 -17.13
CA HIS A 668 26.60 11.41 -16.49
C HIS A 668 26.56 11.31 -14.97
N VAL A 669 25.38 11.46 -14.34
CA VAL A 669 25.23 11.38 -12.88
C VAL A 669 25.31 9.94 -12.36
N ALA A 670 24.78 8.97 -13.11
CA ALA A 670 24.93 7.56 -12.79
C ALA A 670 26.40 7.09 -12.93
N ALA A 671 27.09 7.53 -13.99
CA ALA A 671 28.50 7.24 -14.22
C ALA A 671 29.40 7.85 -13.13
N ASP A 672 29.12 9.09 -12.72
CA ASP A 672 29.81 9.75 -11.61
C ASP A 672 29.66 8.96 -10.30
N MET A 673 28.42 8.59 -9.94
CA MET A 673 28.15 7.76 -8.76
C MET A 673 28.96 6.47 -8.78
N LEU A 674 28.93 5.73 -9.89
CA LEU A 674 29.65 4.45 -10.01
C LEU A 674 31.16 4.64 -9.92
N LYS A 675 31.70 5.67 -10.59
CA LYS A 675 33.13 6.01 -10.55
C LYS A 675 33.58 6.35 -9.13
N HIS A 676 32.79 7.13 -8.40
CA HIS A 676 33.09 7.46 -7.00
C HIS A 676 33.08 6.21 -6.12
N LEU A 677 32.04 5.39 -6.22
CA LEU A 677 31.93 4.15 -5.43
C LEU A 677 33.05 3.16 -5.80
N GLU A 678 33.54 3.13 -7.03
CA GLU A 678 34.66 2.27 -7.43
C GLU A 678 36.01 2.72 -6.87
N SER A 679 36.19 4.03 -6.64
CA SER A 679 37.44 4.59 -6.14
C SER A 679 37.84 4.05 -4.75
N VAL A 680 39.16 3.91 -4.54
CA VAL A 680 39.76 3.31 -3.32
C VAL A 680 40.15 4.38 -2.28
N GLY A 681 40.37 5.63 -2.68
CA GLY A 681 40.77 6.75 -1.80
C GLY A 681 39.80 7.92 -1.86
N GLU A 682 40.18 9.09 -1.37
CA GLU A 682 39.31 10.28 -1.30
C GLU A 682 38.78 10.78 -2.66
N PRO A 683 37.63 11.50 -2.70
CA PRO A 683 36.78 11.86 -1.57
C PRO A 683 35.95 10.66 -1.09
N THR A 684 35.67 10.55 0.20
CA THR A 684 34.81 9.53 0.81
C THR A 684 33.35 9.95 0.86
N VAL A 685 33.08 11.25 0.72
CA VAL A 685 31.73 11.82 0.62
C VAL A 685 31.60 12.66 -0.65
N VAL A 686 30.65 12.31 -1.50
CA VAL A 686 30.17 13.15 -2.62
C VAL A 686 28.71 13.50 -2.37
N SER A 687 28.36 14.78 -2.46
CA SER A 687 26.96 15.21 -2.32
C SER A 687 26.62 16.38 -3.24
N TYR A 688 25.58 16.18 -4.04
CA TYR A 688 25.12 17.14 -5.04
C TYR A 688 23.75 17.74 -4.70
N PHE A 689 23.49 18.97 -5.13
CA PHE A 689 22.21 19.67 -4.91
C PHE A 689 21.61 20.17 -6.22
N ALA A 690 20.45 19.63 -6.58
CA ALA A 690 19.77 19.81 -7.85
C ALA A 690 18.25 19.98 -7.67
N HIS A 691 17.48 19.57 -8.68
CA HIS A 691 16.03 19.73 -8.76
C HIS A 691 15.31 18.37 -8.86
N GLU A 692 13.99 18.35 -8.68
CA GLU A 692 13.16 17.13 -8.77
C GLU A 692 13.42 16.34 -10.05
N THR A 693 13.57 17.01 -11.19
CA THR A 693 13.82 16.37 -12.48
C THR A 693 15.08 15.52 -12.46
N ALA A 694 16.16 15.99 -11.83
CA ALA A 694 17.40 15.21 -11.74
C ALA A 694 17.23 13.94 -10.89
N ILE A 695 16.44 14.01 -9.81
CA ILE A 695 16.09 12.87 -8.96
C ILE A 695 15.25 11.85 -9.75
N GLN A 696 14.21 12.31 -10.44
CA GLN A 696 13.30 11.47 -11.24
C GLN A 696 14.05 10.75 -12.37
N LEU A 697 14.92 11.46 -13.10
CA LEU A 697 15.74 10.86 -14.16
C LEU A 697 16.71 9.81 -13.60
N LEU A 698 17.32 10.07 -12.44
CA LEU A 698 18.21 9.09 -11.80
C LEU A 698 17.43 7.85 -11.31
N LEU A 699 16.23 8.01 -10.75
CA LEU A 699 15.37 6.86 -10.40
C LEU A 699 15.06 5.99 -11.63
N ALA A 700 14.74 6.62 -12.77
CA ALA A 700 14.52 5.92 -14.03
C ALA A 700 15.79 5.22 -14.53
N ALA A 701 16.96 5.85 -14.37
CA ALA A 701 18.25 5.24 -14.72
C ALA A 701 18.61 4.03 -13.85
N LEU A 702 18.27 4.06 -12.56
CA LEU A 702 18.44 2.96 -11.61
C LEU A 702 17.42 1.82 -11.85
N GLY A 703 16.34 2.07 -12.60
CA GLY A 703 15.24 1.12 -12.74
C GLY A 703 14.39 1.00 -11.47
N ALA A 704 14.41 2.02 -10.61
CA ALA A 704 13.66 2.05 -9.36
C ALA A 704 12.20 2.48 -9.59
N LYS A 705 11.27 1.97 -8.77
CA LYS A 705 9.86 2.41 -8.77
C LYS A 705 9.19 2.26 -10.15
N ARG A 706 9.57 1.23 -10.90
CA ARG A 706 8.98 0.93 -12.21
C ARG A 706 7.76 0.04 -12.03
N ASP A 707 6.64 0.45 -12.59
CA ASP A 707 5.43 -0.36 -12.65
C ASP A 707 5.53 -1.44 -13.75
N SER A 708 4.85 -2.57 -13.54
CA SER A 708 4.71 -3.62 -14.55
C SER A 708 3.88 -3.17 -15.75
N VAL A 709 2.93 -2.25 -15.51
CA VAL A 709 2.10 -1.61 -16.52
C VAL A 709 2.34 -0.10 -16.48
N PRO A 710 2.55 0.58 -17.63
CA PRO A 710 2.72 2.02 -17.65
C PRO A 710 1.53 2.78 -17.04
N VAL A 711 1.82 3.85 -16.31
CA VAL A 711 0.81 4.79 -15.80
C VAL A 711 0.16 5.49 -16.99
N ARG A 712 -1.17 5.48 -17.10
CA ARG A 712 -1.93 6.07 -18.22
C ARG A 712 -3.19 6.77 -17.74
N ALA A 713 -3.79 7.58 -18.60
CA ALA A 713 -5.04 8.27 -18.32
C ALA A 713 -6.20 7.29 -18.03
N ASP A 714 -6.19 6.10 -18.63
CA ASP A 714 -7.31 5.16 -18.63
C ASP A 714 -7.26 4.12 -17.50
N ASN A 715 -6.16 4.03 -16.75
CA ASN A 715 -5.92 2.93 -15.81
C ASN A 715 -5.79 3.35 -14.34
N TYR A 716 -6.26 4.55 -13.97
CA TYR A 716 -6.26 5.06 -12.59
C TYR A 716 -6.76 4.03 -11.55
N ALA A 717 -7.91 3.39 -11.83
CA ALA A 717 -8.54 2.45 -10.90
C ALA A 717 -7.64 1.24 -10.58
N THR A 718 -6.87 0.75 -11.56
CA THR A 718 -5.92 -0.34 -11.39
C THR A 718 -4.56 0.11 -10.86
N MET A 719 -4.27 1.42 -10.91
CA MET A 719 -3.00 2.03 -10.50
C MET A 719 -3.06 2.70 -9.12
N ARG A 720 -4.04 2.35 -8.28
CA ARG A 720 -4.16 2.85 -6.90
C ARG A 720 -2.93 2.54 -6.03
N ASN A 721 -2.28 1.40 -6.25
CA ASN A 721 -1.09 0.93 -5.53
C ASN A 721 0.17 0.90 -6.43
N ARG A 722 0.25 1.82 -7.39
CA ARG A 722 1.39 1.97 -8.30
C ARG A 722 2.70 2.20 -7.55
N GLN A 723 3.79 1.73 -8.14
CA GLN A 723 5.14 1.96 -7.65
C GLN A 723 5.60 3.39 -7.95
N TYR A 724 5.35 3.90 -9.16
CA TYR A 724 5.70 5.27 -9.52
C TYR A 724 4.72 6.27 -8.90
N THR A 725 5.20 7.10 -7.98
CA THR A 725 4.45 8.24 -7.46
C THR A 725 5.32 9.48 -7.42
N SER A 726 4.77 10.64 -7.76
CA SER A 726 5.51 11.91 -7.69
C SER A 726 5.76 12.37 -6.25
N SER A 727 4.95 11.92 -5.28
CA SER A 727 5.18 12.14 -3.85
C SER A 727 6.40 11.42 -3.28
N ASP A 728 6.94 10.40 -3.98
CA ASP A 728 8.24 9.82 -3.65
C ASP A 728 9.41 10.77 -3.96
N VAL A 729 9.17 11.90 -4.64
CA VAL A 729 10.14 12.97 -4.85
C VAL A 729 9.63 14.27 -4.18
N PRO A 730 9.51 14.29 -2.83
CA PRO A 730 9.04 15.44 -2.07
C PRO A 730 10.05 16.60 -2.11
N PHE A 731 9.73 17.74 -1.51
CA PHE A 731 10.78 18.71 -1.18
C PHE A 731 11.91 18.02 -0.38
N GLY A 732 13.16 18.43 -0.60
CA GLY A 732 14.32 17.83 0.10
C GLY A 732 14.61 16.37 -0.25
N SER A 733 13.92 15.79 -1.25
CA SER A 733 14.13 14.40 -1.68
C SER A 733 15.60 14.12 -1.99
N ASN A 734 16.08 12.93 -1.65
CA ASN A 734 17.47 12.55 -1.87
C ASN A 734 17.60 11.11 -2.34
N ILE A 735 18.58 10.86 -3.20
CA ILE A 735 19.08 9.54 -3.52
C ILE A 735 20.48 9.42 -2.94
N ALA A 736 20.72 8.38 -2.15
CA ALA A 736 22.04 8.10 -1.58
C ALA A 736 22.52 6.70 -2.00
N ALA A 737 23.81 6.54 -2.25
CA ALA A 737 24.44 5.24 -2.45
C ALA A 737 25.59 5.09 -1.45
N VAL A 738 25.51 4.07 -0.60
CA VAL A 738 26.49 3.83 0.45
C VAL A 738 27.22 2.53 0.18
N LYS A 739 28.55 2.61 0.03
CA LYS A 739 29.42 1.44 -0.15
C LYS A 739 29.87 0.93 1.21
N TYR A 740 29.83 -0.39 1.37
CA TYR A 740 30.26 -1.11 2.55
C TYR A 740 31.41 -2.06 2.21
N GLN A 741 32.36 -2.15 3.14
CA GLN A 741 33.41 -3.15 3.17
C GLN A 741 33.06 -4.22 4.21
N CYS A 742 32.85 -5.45 3.76
CA CYS A 742 32.43 -6.60 4.55
C CYS A 742 33.58 -7.57 4.78
N THR A 743 33.46 -8.43 5.80
CA THR A 743 34.42 -9.51 6.09
C THR A 743 34.21 -10.78 5.25
N GLU A 744 33.18 -10.79 4.40
CA GLU A 744 32.81 -11.95 3.59
C GLU A 744 33.85 -12.20 2.48
N PRO A 745 34.41 -13.42 2.33
CA PRO A 745 35.56 -13.65 1.45
C PRO A 745 35.27 -13.50 -0.05
N GLN A 746 34.08 -13.89 -0.51
CA GLN A 746 33.75 -13.94 -1.93
C GLN A 746 33.25 -12.60 -2.47
N GLU A 747 32.38 -11.92 -1.72
CA GLU A 747 31.82 -10.62 -2.11
C GLU A 747 32.00 -9.60 -0.97
N PRO A 748 33.24 -9.11 -0.79
CA PRO A 748 33.59 -8.25 0.34
C PRO A 748 33.08 -6.82 0.19
N VAL A 749 32.47 -6.46 -0.94
CA VAL A 749 31.99 -5.10 -1.21
C VAL A 749 30.50 -5.14 -1.51
N LYS A 750 29.72 -4.37 -0.75
CA LYS A 750 28.27 -4.25 -0.90
C LYS A 750 27.86 -2.79 -1.00
N VAL A 751 26.70 -2.53 -1.58
CA VAL A 751 26.13 -1.18 -1.73
C VAL A 751 24.65 -1.22 -1.37
N ILE A 752 24.18 -0.19 -0.66
CA ILE A 752 22.76 0.09 -0.50
C ILE A 752 22.44 1.40 -1.19
N PHE A 753 21.38 1.42 -2.00
CA PHE A 753 20.78 2.64 -2.53
C PHE A 753 19.61 3.05 -1.65
N PHE A 754 19.49 4.34 -1.36
CA PHE A 754 18.42 4.92 -0.56
C PHE A 754 17.69 5.99 -1.37
N LEU A 755 16.36 6.05 -1.22
CA LEU A 755 15.50 7.15 -1.64
C LEU A 755 14.81 7.70 -0.40
N ASN A 756 15.05 8.97 -0.06
CA ASN A 756 14.49 9.64 1.13
C ASN A 756 14.76 8.83 2.41
N GLU A 757 16.01 8.40 2.59
CA GLU A 757 16.46 7.55 3.70
C GLU A 757 15.86 6.12 3.75
N LYS A 758 15.03 5.71 2.76
CA LYS A 758 14.52 4.33 2.60
C LYS A 758 15.38 3.53 1.62
N PRO A 759 15.80 2.30 1.93
CA PRO A 759 16.44 1.43 0.94
C PRO A 759 15.56 1.26 -0.29
N ILE A 760 16.14 1.42 -1.47
CA ILE A 760 15.48 1.16 -2.74
C ILE A 760 15.49 -0.34 -2.98
N MET A 761 14.30 -0.92 -3.11
CA MET A 761 14.14 -2.30 -3.55
C MET A 761 14.28 -2.33 -5.08
N LEU A 762 15.34 -2.97 -5.55
CA LEU A 762 15.60 -3.20 -6.96
C LEU A 762 15.44 -4.69 -7.23
N ASP A 763 14.70 -5.08 -8.25
CA ASP A 763 14.29 -6.48 -8.48
C ASP A 763 15.48 -7.46 -8.62
N TRP A 764 16.63 -6.96 -9.06
CA TRP A 764 17.87 -7.72 -9.20
C TRP A 764 18.74 -7.75 -7.94
N CYS A 765 18.36 -7.02 -6.88
CA CYS A 765 19.13 -6.85 -5.65
C CYS A 765 18.39 -7.43 -4.44
N ARG A 766 19.08 -8.25 -3.64
CA ARG A 766 18.48 -8.91 -2.46
C ARG A 766 18.27 -7.92 -1.32
N VAL A 767 17.01 -7.66 -0.96
CA VAL A 767 16.62 -6.90 0.24
C VAL A 767 17.31 -5.52 0.34
N GLY A 768 17.56 -4.87 -0.80
CA GLY A 768 18.22 -3.56 -0.89
C GLY A 768 19.73 -3.56 -0.62
N LEU A 769 20.34 -4.68 -0.22
CA LEU A 769 21.79 -4.83 -0.04
C LEU A 769 22.39 -5.54 -1.26
N CYS A 770 22.99 -4.76 -2.15
CA CYS A 770 23.44 -5.24 -3.44
C CYS A 770 24.93 -5.58 -3.41
N ASN A 771 25.31 -6.72 -4.00
CA ASN A 771 26.72 -7.02 -4.20
C ASN A 771 27.32 -6.08 -5.24
N TRP A 772 28.55 -5.61 -5.01
CA TRP A 772 29.19 -4.68 -5.94
C TRP A 772 29.41 -5.28 -7.34
N SER A 773 29.66 -6.58 -7.41
CA SER A 773 29.71 -7.36 -8.66
C SER A 773 28.42 -7.21 -9.48
N ASP A 774 27.27 -7.33 -8.85
CA ASP A 774 25.95 -7.23 -9.49
C ASP A 774 25.61 -5.78 -9.87
N VAL A 775 25.90 -4.81 -9.00
CA VAL A 775 25.77 -3.37 -9.32
C VAL A 775 26.57 -3.03 -10.57
N LYS A 776 27.81 -3.52 -10.63
CA LYS A 776 28.69 -3.34 -11.79
C LYS A 776 28.10 -3.97 -13.05
N ARG A 777 27.55 -5.17 -12.97
CA ARG A 777 26.93 -5.84 -14.11
C ARG A 777 25.70 -5.09 -14.61
N GLN A 778 24.82 -4.72 -13.69
CA GLN A 778 23.56 -4.05 -14.01
C GLN A 778 23.76 -2.69 -14.66
N TYR A 779 24.73 -1.91 -14.16
CA TYR A 779 24.97 -0.55 -14.63
C TYR A 779 26.20 -0.41 -15.54
N GLN A 780 26.60 -1.51 -16.19
CA GLN A 780 27.74 -1.51 -17.11
C GLN A 780 27.60 -0.46 -18.21
N ARG A 781 26.38 -0.21 -18.72
CA ARG A 781 26.12 0.83 -19.74
C ARG A 781 26.53 2.24 -19.31
N PHE A 782 26.49 2.55 -18.01
CA PHE A 782 26.89 3.84 -17.47
C PHE A 782 28.35 3.85 -17.04
N ARG A 783 28.88 2.70 -16.58
CA ARG A 783 30.28 2.59 -16.17
C ARG A 783 31.23 2.62 -17.36
N GLU A 784 30.91 1.90 -18.43
CA GLU A 784 31.80 1.68 -19.58
C GLU A 784 31.31 2.39 -20.86
N GLY A 785 30.05 2.83 -20.89
CA GLY A 785 29.49 3.53 -22.03
C GLY A 785 29.93 4.99 -22.12
N ASN A 786 29.83 5.56 -23.32
CA ASN A 786 30.10 6.96 -23.55
C ASN A 786 28.82 7.79 -23.28
N CYS A 787 28.76 8.43 -22.11
CA CYS A 787 27.61 9.27 -21.76
C CYS A 787 27.41 10.46 -22.70
N ASP A 788 28.45 10.99 -23.35
CA ASP A 788 28.28 12.05 -24.35
C ASP A 788 27.64 11.55 -25.64
N GLN A 789 27.78 10.25 -25.95
CA GLN A 789 27.03 9.63 -27.06
C GLN A 789 25.58 9.37 -26.65
N LEU A 790 25.35 8.80 -25.46
CA LEU A 790 24.00 8.48 -24.96
C LEU A 790 23.16 9.74 -24.69
N TYR A 791 23.81 10.83 -24.28
CA TYR A 791 23.15 12.08 -23.94
C TYR A 791 22.51 12.72 -25.16
N CYS A 792 21.18 12.88 -25.09
CA CYS A 792 20.39 13.68 -26.02
C CYS A 792 20.66 13.36 -27.51
N HIS A 793 20.39 12.12 -27.92
CA HIS A 793 20.49 11.70 -29.32
C HIS A 793 19.56 12.52 -30.23
N GLY A 794 20.09 13.56 -30.87
CA GLY A 794 19.31 14.39 -31.81
C GLY A 794 20.06 15.51 -32.55
N SER A 795 21.31 15.82 -32.21
CA SER A 795 22.07 16.92 -32.84
C SER A 795 23.30 16.48 -33.65
N GLY A 796 23.56 15.17 -33.75
CA GLY A 796 24.73 14.60 -34.44
C GLY A 796 24.44 13.88 -35.76
N ALA A 797 23.17 13.73 -36.14
CA ALA A 797 22.82 13.35 -37.51
C ALA A 797 22.60 14.63 -38.31
N SER A 798 23.73 15.18 -38.79
CA SER A 798 23.89 15.38 -40.23
C SER A 798 23.66 14.02 -40.92
N GLY A 799 22.42 13.52 -40.83
CA GLY A 799 21.93 12.48 -41.68
C GLY A 799 22.06 13.11 -43.05
N MET A 800 23.08 12.65 -43.77
CA MET A 800 23.21 12.78 -45.19
C MET A 800 21.79 12.54 -45.75
N ARG A 801 21.06 13.63 -45.98
CA ARG A 801 19.94 13.63 -46.90
C ARG A 801 20.64 13.39 -48.23
N LEU A 802 20.90 12.12 -48.52
CA LEU A 802 20.88 11.61 -49.87
C LEU A 802 19.51 12.03 -50.38
N SER A 803 19.49 13.21 -50.96
CA SER A 803 18.34 13.76 -51.64
C SER A 803 17.97 12.71 -52.67
N LEU A 804 16.81 12.07 -52.48
CA LEU A 804 16.18 11.22 -53.50
C LEU A 804 16.03 11.97 -54.84
N ALA A 805 16.18 13.30 -54.84
CA ALA A 805 16.29 14.13 -56.04
C ALA A 805 17.51 13.79 -56.93
N LEU A 806 18.65 13.33 -56.38
CA LEU A 806 19.82 12.97 -57.21
C LEU A 806 19.70 11.59 -57.87
N LEU A 807 18.97 10.65 -57.28
CA LEU A 807 18.70 9.34 -57.89
C LEU A 807 17.58 9.40 -58.95
N LEU A 808 16.66 10.36 -58.84
CA LEU A 808 15.66 10.61 -59.88
C LEU A 808 16.23 11.38 -61.08
N LEU A 809 17.25 12.24 -60.88
CA LEU A 809 17.91 12.93 -61.99
C LEU A 809 18.82 12.03 -62.82
N THR A 810 19.46 11.02 -62.22
CA THR A 810 20.26 10.03 -62.97
C THR A 810 19.38 8.97 -63.66
N GLY A 811 18.23 8.62 -63.07
CA GLY A 811 17.25 7.72 -63.69
C GLY A 811 16.56 8.31 -64.93
N VAL A 812 16.23 9.60 -64.93
CA VAL A 812 15.61 10.26 -66.08
C VAL A 812 16.59 10.46 -67.25
N GLN A 813 17.89 10.67 -66.96
CA GLN A 813 18.92 10.77 -68.01
C GLN A 813 19.25 9.40 -68.66
N LEU A 814 19.22 8.30 -67.90
CA LEU A 814 19.43 6.94 -68.42
C LEU A 814 18.26 6.47 -69.32
N VAL A 815 17.02 6.81 -68.97
CA VAL A 815 15.84 6.49 -69.80
C VAL A 815 15.77 7.36 -71.08
N ALA A 816 16.27 8.59 -71.03
CA ALA A 816 16.37 9.45 -72.21
C ALA A 816 17.51 9.02 -73.17
N TRP A 817 18.59 8.43 -72.66
CA TRP A 817 19.71 7.92 -73.46
C TRP A 817 19.38 6.58 -74.13
N MET A 818 18.63 5.69 -73.45
CA MET A 818 18.16 4.41 -74.04
C MET A 818 17.02 4.55 -75.06
N ARG A 819 16.42 5.73 -75.22
CA ARG A 819 15.42 6.00 -76.28
C ARG A 819 16.02 6.62 -77.56
N ARG A 820 17.33 6.85 -77.62
CA ARG A 820 18.06 7.38 -78.79
C ARG A 820 19.10 6.41 -79.37
N LEU A 821 19.16 5.19 -78.87
CA LEU A 821 19.78 4.01 -79.50
C LEU A 821 18.64 3.08 -79.94
#